data_AF-A0A8H6SI68-F1
#
_entry.id   AF-A0A8H6SI68-F1
#
_cell.length_a   1.000
_cell.length_b   1.000
_cell.length_c   1.000
_cell.angle_alpha   90.00
_cell.angle_beta   90.00
_cell.angle_gamma   90.00
#
_symmetry.space_group_name_H-M   'P 1'
#
loop_
_entity.id
_entity.type
_entity.pdbx_description
1 polymer ?
#
loop_
_entity_poly.entity_id
_entity_poly.type
_entity_poly.pdbx_seq_one_letter_code
_entity_poly.pdbx_strand_id
1 'polypeptide(L)'
;MSRLVQLSIVLAALAAGYQLWLQPIFTKLGVWRVIEPINNTNCRTVPELAACESTLTKLPFHLPLSRIELVLHQATGLLFLACSSPESRAHWVPAVGQLNVSGPDAELDYLATYDAATNKITRLELPIPIHTHGMDVVPAGDGKRLFIYAVNHRKGKQGDGADSTIEVLSLALGETKLNHLRTVRHPIVLTPNDVVGSDDGKSVFFTNDHASKTSWTRHLSLLGFESGSVGFCSIPSGEAVDCKTVAPDIHGANGITRSRTNDTFFVANALFGGITVLERQHDNTLLKTHVIPTDRGLDNLSMDNDGVVYGAGIPSIPAISAHIANPSLKAPSSVLAVSKNVGPGSFYGEKFVVKKVFEDDGSLARGTTSVVHDSARGKLFIHGIAAPHLTYVQSARSLTHKFEVDVTSDPSIMPFSSQLDDGISPHRRNLVPSHTTAVSRYTTSDDATSVQEWNIVGYRGIEGCPESHNIASASIPQLVEARRREDGNDMVSSLVRYSRDLPADICSRGSCHWAQCLVPEARTNKSVVEMKLDVDFITEEGQLKVDKQSINAAIQLATSARSLLVNSGDTHVYVSAVFQHKSTRIYRFDRCGFKASPAFEWNVEPRPVVTLVHRLFVPQTLGDGWLDYVDQDDTISSASPEEKKRLWTALCADEFYKTIIADEAIFNYHCQKFIASHRIPPNDPHGPSQFVTCLQIGPPLSQSDGPFSHATRVYRVAILEDLPALSVYALKDAWKQGYRRDEIDLYDSIAVYVQSLDDLEKFDQDDQRTKKAKAFGMAECHGMINLAEGYDENQVPWKWRPELHRTSDGASSEDNGRYHTRALITPVGCPLNKFPSTKALCKGIQTACFQHQVAYHAGVQHCDLNEGNLMFDEKTMTWEFPQLFVIGWDYAEFVDGDGIDGAALFQQNFPERTASNVVVNKEPTRFTGTLPFMALELLRSKALHTPVAHKAHHDIESLFWIQIWMLTRYTNYFDTIYPHWGDPCNHIFGSLDGLFKHTILSVSLMFSNNTCLFELCDQFRAHVAKQNPPPASNITLLPQRSKFKRSSAELLVHFFVEDIYDLHVDTANWPIGDCASTFGSGQHRVRVCPTDVHKSVTSGQPSKSLAL
;
A
#
# COMPACT_ATOMS: atom_id res chain seq x y z
N MET A 1 -15.02 52.89 -19.79
CA MET A 1 -14.17 52.08 -18.89
C MET A 1 -12.84 52.79 -18.69
N SER A 2 -12.40 53.01 -17.45
CA SER A 2 -11.20 53.79 -17.16
C SER A 2 -9.92 53.02 -17.54
N ARG A 3 -8.85 53.74 -17.90
CA ARG A 3 -7.53 53.16 -18.22
C ARG A 3 -6.99 52.25 -17.11
N LEU A 4 -7.40 52.48 -15.86
CA LEU A 4 -7.04 51.65 -14.71
C LEU A 4 -7.63 50.24 -14.79
N VAL A 5 -8.89 50.09 -15.22
CA VAL A 5 -9.53 48.77 -15.37
C VAL A 5 -8.85 47.95 -16.47
N GLN A 6 -8.49 48.59 -17.58
CA GLN A 6 -7.75 47.93 -18.67
C GLN A 6 -6.36 47.49 -18.21
N LEU A 7 -5.66 48.31 -17.44
CA LEU A 7 -4.35 47.95 -16.88
C LEU A 7 -4.46 46.79 -15.89
N SER A 8 -5.47 46.78 -15.02
CA SER A 8 -5.72 45.69 -14.07
C SER A 8 -6.04 44.36 -14.77
N ILE A 9 -6.83 44.39 -15.87
CA ILE A 9 -7.12 43.19 -16.67
C ILE A 9 -5.85 42.66 -17.34
N VAL A 10 -5.01 43.55 -17.90
CA VAL A 10 -3.72 43.14 -18.50
C VAL A 10 -2.79 42.56 -17.45
N LEU A 11 -2.67 43.18 -16.27
CA LEU A 11 -1.85 42.65 -15.18
C LEU A 11 -2.36 41.31 -14.66
N ALA A 12 -3.68 41.12 -14.52
CA ALA A 12 -4.28 39.86 -14.13
C ALA A 12 -4.04 38.76 -15.20
N ALA A 13 -4.16 39.10 -16.48
CA ALA A 13 -3.86 38.16 -17.57
C ALA A 13 -2.37 37.78 -17.63
N LEU A 14 -1.46 38.74 -17.38
CA LEU A 14 -0.03 38.47 -17.28
C LEU A 14 0.32 37.65 -16.04
N ALA A 15 -0.32 37.90 -14.89
CA ALA A 15 -0.14 37.12 -13.67
C ALA A 15 -0.66 35.69 -13.84
N ALA A 16 -1.84 35.51 -14.44
CA ALA A 16 -2.38 34.19 -14.78
C ALA A 16 -1.49 33.47 -15.81
N GLY A 17 -1.00 34.18 -16.83
CA GLY A 17 -0.02 33.65 -17.78
C GLY A 17 1.27 33.19 -17.10
N TYR A 18 1.77 33.98 -16.14
CA TYR A 18 2.93 33.60 -15.34
C TYR A 18 2.65 32.36 -14.49
N GLN A 19 1.57 32.34 -13.69
CA GLN A 19 1.28 31.24 -12.76
C GLN A 19 0.91 29.93 -13.46
N LEU A 20 0.13 29.98 -14.53
CA LEU A 20 -0.39 28.78 -15.20
C LEU A 20 0.60 28.20 -16.23
N TRP A 21 1.45 29.02 -16.84
CA TRP A 21 2.32 28.58 -17.94
C TRP A 21 3.80 28.70 -17.61
N LEU A 22 4.27 29.86 -17.12
CA LEU A 22 5.71 30.10 -16.93
C LEU A 22 6.26 29.50 -15.62
N GLN A 23 5.54 29.66 -14.51
CA GLN A 23 5.97 29.20 -13.18
C GLN A 23 6.15 27.68 -13.10
N PRO A 24 5.28 26.83 -13.66
CA PRO A 24 5.49 25.38 -13.67
C PRO A 24 6.74 24.99 -14.48
N ILE A 25 6.98 25.65 -15.62
CA ILE A 25 8.18 25.44 -16.44
C ILE A 25 9.43 25.82 -15.65
N PHE A 26 9.47 27.00 -15.05
CA PHE A 26 10.61 27.43 -14.23
C PHE A 26 10.86 26.52 -13.03
N THR A 27 9.80 26.05 -12.37
CA THR A 27 9.91 25.10 -11.25
C THR A 27 10.54 23.78 -11.70
N LYS A 28 10.08 23.22 -12.83
CA LYS A 28 10.62 21.97 -13.38
C LYS A 28 12.07 22.11 -13.85
N LEU A 29 12.41 23.25 -14.47
CA LEU A 29 13.79 23.58 -14.84
C LEU A 29 14.70 23.86 -13.62
N GLY A 30 14.12 23.94 -12.42
CA GLY A 30 14.86 24.19 -11.19
C GLY A 30 15.32 25.64 -11.01
N VAL A 31 14.71 26.57 -11.74
CA VAL A 31 14.97 28.00 -11.55
C VAL A 31 14.45 28.39 -10.17
N TRP A 32 15.32 28.98 -9.35
CA TRP A 32 15.07 29.34 -7.94
C TRP A 32 14.91 28.16 -6.96
N ARG A 33 15.32 26.95 -7.35
CA ARG A 33 15.34 25.82 -6.41
C ARG A 33 16.33 26.08 -5.27
N VAL A 34 15.85 25.93 -4.04
CA VAL A 34 16.69 25.93 -2.84
C VAL A 34 17.37 24.57 -2.73
N ILE A 35 18.69 24.58 -2.51
CA ILE A 35 19.51 23.37 -2.34
C ILE A 35 19.71 23.12 -0.85
N GLU A 36 19.38 21.92 -0.38
CA GLU A 36 19.55 21.52 1.01
C GLU A 36 20.79 20.63 1.16
N PRO A 37 21.67 20.86 2.15
CA PRO A 37 22.82 19.99 2.37
C PRO A 37 22.37 18.67 3.03
N ILE A 38 22.25 17.60 2.24
CA ILE A 38 21.79 16.29 2.72
C ILE A 38 22.88 15.25 2.49
N ASN A 39 23.31 14.59 3.55
CA ASN A 39 24.32 13.52 3.53
C ASN A 39 25.64 13.91 2.84
N ASN A 40 26.02 15.19 2.86
CA ASN A 40 27.21 15.72 2.19
C ASN A 40 28.38 16.03 3.15
N THR A 41 28.35 15.54 4.40
CA THR A 41 29.37 15.89 5.42
C THR A 41 30.56 14.93 5.49
N ASN A 42 30.38 13.64 5.17
CA ASN A 42 31.41 12.59 5.26
C ASN A 42 31.78 12.02 3.88
N CYS A 43 31.94 12.90 2.90
CA CYS A 43 32.27 12.53 1.53
C CYS A 43 33.78 12.37 1.34
N ARG A 44 34.15 11.44 0.45
CA ARG A 44 35.51 11.30 -0.09
C ARG A 44 35.48 11.57 -1.58
N THR A 45 36.55 12.18 -2.09
CA THR A 45 36.73 12.49 -3.50
C THR A 45 37.89 11.71 -4.09
N VAL A 46 37.77 11.30 -5.35
CA VAL A 46 38.84 10.62 -6.11
C VAL A 46 39.14 11.45 -7.36
N PRO A 47 40.07 12.42 -7.28
CA PRO A 47 40.36 13.36 -8.38
C PRO A 47 40.91 12.72 -9.65
N GLU A 48 41.49 11.53 -9.54
CA GLU A 48 42.02 10.77 -10.67
C GLU A 48 40.91 10.23 -11.58
N LEU A 49 39.67 10.21 -11.09
CA LEU A 49 38.46 9.81 -11.82
C LEU A 49 37.63 11.06 -12.11
N ALA A 50 37.90 11.72 -13.23
CA ALA A 50 37.16 12.89 -13.68
C ALA A 50 36.23 12.54 -14.85
N ALA A 51 35.17 13.33 -15.01
CA ALA A 51 34.23 13.31 -16.13
C ALA A 51 33.68 11.92 -16.50
N CYS A 52 33.42 11.08 -15.49
CA CYS A 52 32.83 9.76 -15.66
C CYS A 52 31.30 9.86 -15.73
N GLU A 53 30.73 9.41 -16.85
CA GLU A 53 29.32 9.61 -17.18
C GLU A 53 28.46 8.40 -16.76
N SER A 54 29.04 7.20 -16.69
CA SER A 54 28.38 5.99 -16.16
C SER A 54 29.14 5.41 -14.96
N THR A 55 28.43 5.32 -13.83
CA THR A 55 28.65 4.37 -12.74
C THR A 55 27.34 3.61 -12.62
N LEU A 56 27.32 2.30 -12.85
CA LEU A 56 26.10 1.50 -12.70
C LEU A 56 26.38 0.26 -11.84
N THR A 57 25.38 -0.17 -11.06
CA THR A 57 25.19 -1.51 -10.46
C THR A 57 24.10 -2.24 -11.23
N LYS A 58 24.42 -3.29 -11.99
CA LYS A 58 23.38 -4.17 -12.54
C LYS A 58 23.87 -5.62 -12.48
N LEU A 59 23.49 -6.39 -11.45
CA LEU A 59 23.90 -7.80 -11.29
C LEU A 59 22.85 -8.78 -10.75
N PRO A 60 22.98 -10.09 -11.08
CA PRO A 60 21.95 -11.12 -10.93
C PRO A 60 22.01 -11.81 -9.56
N PHE A 61 20.86 -12.27 -9.07
CA PHE A 61 20.82 -13.31 -8.05
C PHE A 61 20.20 -14.56 -8.70
N HIS A 62 21.02 -15.56 -9.02
CA HIS A 62 20.70 -17.00 -9.06
C HIS A 62 21.91 -17.80 -9.56
N LEU A 63 22.70 -18.39 -8.65
CA LEU A 63 23.35 -19.71 -8.78
C LEU A 63 24.07 -20.08 -7.45
N PRO A 64 24.19 -21.37 -7.08
CA PRO A 64 24.86 -21.82 -5.85
C PRO A 64 26.39 -21.92 -6.03
N LEU A 65 27.12 -21.56 -4.96
CA LEU A 65 28.57 -21.74 -4.71
C LEU A 65 29.56 -21.35 -5.82
N SER A 66 30.23 -20.21 -5.57
CA SER A 66 31.52 -19.75 -6.12
C SER A 66 31.57 -19.33 -7.59
N ARG A 67 31.87 -18.03 -7.78
CA ARG A 67 32.48 -17.34 -8.95
C ARG A 67 31.57 -16.42 -9.80
N ILE A 68 31.69 -15.13 -9.44
CA ILE A 68 31.86 -13.91 -10.26
C ILE A 68 30.63 -13.23 -10.91
N GLU A 69 30.44 -11.95 -10.57
CA GLU A 69 29.35 -11.02 -10.90
C GLU A 69 29.94 -9.58 -11.05
N LEU A 70 29.72 -8.75 -12.11
CA LEU A 70 30.07 -7.29 -12.18
C LEU A 70 29.05 -6.41 -13.00
N VAL A 71 28.72 -5.14 -12.68
CA VAL A 71 29.46 -4.01 -12.02
C VAL A 71 28.48 -3.02 -11.35
N LEU A 72 28.68 -2.32 -10.20
CA LEU A 72 29.68 -2.57 -9.16
C LEU A 72 29.63 -4.04 -8.79
N HIS A 73 30.81 -4.63 -8.66
CA HIS A 73 30.94 -6.03 -8.26
C HIS A 73 30.40 -6.08 -6.85
N GLN A 74 29.17 -6.54 -6.64
CA GLN A 74 28.68 -6.57 -5.28
C GLN A 74 29.54 -7.55 -4.45
N ALA A 75 30.09 -8.59 -5.07
CA ALA A 75 31.01 -9.53 -4.41
C ALA A 75 32.44 -8.96 -4.17
N THR A 76 33.05 -8.17 -5.06
CA THR A 76 34.42 -7.63 -4.86
C THR A 76 34.48 -6.15 -4.48
N GLY A 77 33.43 -5.38 -4.75
CA GLY A 77 33.35 -3.93 -4.56
C GLY A 77 33.94 -3.10 -5.70
N LEU A 78 34.25 -3.71 -6.85
CA LEU A 78 34.84 -3.03 -8.02
C LEU A 78 33.79 -2.25 -8.82
N LEU A 79 33.95 -0.94 -8.91
CA LEU A 79 33.14 -0.03 -9.74
C LEU A 79 33.76 0.11 -11.14
N PHE A 80 32.98 0.06 -12.22
CA PHE A 80 33.48 0.38 -13.57
C PHE A 80 32.93 1.73 -13.97
N LEU A 81 33.79 2.49 -14.65
CA LEU A 81 33.52 3.87 -15.01
C LEU A 81 33.89 4.09 -16.47
N ALA A 82 33.05 4.85 -17.15
CA ALA A 82 33.32 5.39 -18.47
C ALA A 82 33.69 6.87 -18.34
N CYS A 83 34.98 7.18 -18.44
CA CYS A 83 35.58 8.45 -18.03
C CYS A 83 36.18 9.23 -19.19
N SER A 84 36.40 10.52 -18.96
CA SER A 84 36.98 11.46 -19.91
C SER A 84 37.77 12.55 -19.16
N SER A 85 38.01 13.69 -19.80
CA SER A 85 38.37 14.94 -19.11
C SER A 85 37.21 15.94 -19.16
N PRO A 86 37.02 16.78 -18.13
CA PRO A 86 35.99 17.82 -18.16
C PRO A 86 36.14 18.75 -19.38
N GLU A 87 37.37 19.05 -19.77
CA GLU A 87 37.68 19.90 -20.93
C GLU A 87 37.18 19.25 -22.23
N SER A 88 37.40 17.96 -22.42
CA SER A 88 36.91 17.22 -23.60
C SER A 88 35.38 17.27 -23.69
N ARG A 89 34.69 17.10 -22.55
CA ARG A 89 33.21 17.14 -22.44
C ARG A 89 32.62 18.51 -22.78
N ALA A 90 33.35 19.60 -22.55
CA ALA A 90 32.93 20.93 -22.98
C ALA A 90 32.86 21.08 -24.51
N HIS A 91 33.60 20.26 -25.26
CA HIS A 91 33.62 20.28 -26.72
C HIS A 91 32.70 19.22 -27.35
N TRP A 92 32.58 18.03 -26.74
CA TRP A 92 31.92 16.89 -27.37
C TRP A 92 31.01 16.09 -26.41
N VAL A 93 29.74 16.49 -26.34
CA VAL A 93 28.62 15.80 -25.69
C VAL A 93 27.36 16.05 -26.53
N PRO A 94 27.06 15.17 -27.50
CA PRO A 94 25.95 15.35 -28.42
C PRO A 94 24.58 15.49 -27.74
N ALA A 95 24.37 14.84 -26.59
CA ALA A 95 23.14 14.86 -25.81
C ALA A 95 22.70 16.29 -25.42
N VAL A 96 23.65 17.18 -25.12
CA VAL A 96 23.40 18.59 -24.78
C VAL A 96 23.81 19.56 -25.90
N GLY A 97 24.06 19.06 -27.10
CA GLY A 97 24.37 19.88 -28.28
C GLY A 97 25.82 20.36 -28.38
N GLN A 98 26.73 19.85 -27.56
CA GLN A 98 28.17 20.11 -27.70
C GLN A 98 28.72 19.27 -28.86
N LEU A 99 28.84 19.89 -30.03
CA LEU A 99 29.18 19.24 -31.30
C LEU A 99 30.40 19.89 -31.97
N ASN A 100 31.42 20.23 -31.18
CA ASN A 100 32.65 20.81 -31.70
C ASN A 100 33.58 19.70 -32.23
N VAL A 101 33.46 19.38 -33.52
CA VAL A 101 34.25 18.33 -34.18
C VAL A 101 35.77 18.61 -34.09
N SER A 102 36.17 19.89 -34.08
CA SER A 102 37.56 20.33 -33.97
C SER A 102 38.11 20.39 -32.54
N GLY A 103 37.30 20.06 -31.53
CA GLY A 103 37.77 19.93 -30.15
C GLY A 103 38.72 18.73 -29.95
N PRO A 104 39.29 18.56 -28.74
CA PRO A 104 40.19 17.45 -28.40
C PRO A 104 39.62 16.08 -28.81
N ASP A 105 40.47 15.14 -29.24
CA ASP A 105 40.07 13.81 -29.71
C ASP A 105 39.80 12.79 -28.60
N ALA A 106 39.15 11.68 -28.98
CA ALA A 106 38.72 10.55 -28.14
C ALA A 106 39.84 9.87 -27.33
N GLU A 107 41.11 10.19 -27.56
CA GLU A 107 42.25 9.59 -26.85
C GLU A 107 42.25 9.92 -25.34
N LEU A 108 41.39 10.85 -24.91
CA LEU A 108 41.16 11.22 -23.51
C LEU A 108 40.09 10.37 -22.81
N ASP A 109 39.28 9.65 -23.58
CA ASP A 109 38.20 8.82 -23.06
C ASP A 109 38.71 7.40 -22.76
N TYR A 110 38.33 6.86 -21.61
CA TYR A 110 38.80 5.55 -21.17
C TYR A 110 37.76 4.85 -20.32
N LEU A 111 37.85 3.52 -20.28
CA LEU A 111 37.14 2.71 -19.30
C LEU A 111 38.09 2.36 -18.15
N ALA A 112 37.62 2.42 -16.92
CA ALA A 112 38.41 2.06 -15.75
C ALA A 112 37.60 1.27 -14.72
N THR A 113 38.30 0.54 -13.86
CA THR A 113 37.73 -0.02 -12.65
C THR A 113 38.30 0.68 -11.42
N TYR A 114 37.48 0.89 -10.40
CA TYR A 114 37.85 1.47 -9.12
C TYR A 114 37.48 0.53 -7.96
N ASP A 115 38.46 0.20 -7.13
CA ASP A 115 38.26 -0.53 -5.88
C ASP A 115 38.29 0.46 -4.71
N ALA A 116 37.14 0.73 -4.12
CA ALA A 116 37.03 1.66 -2.99
C ALA A 116 37.59 1.11 -1.67
N ALA A 117 37.96 -0.18 -1.59
CA ALA A 117 38.60 -0.78 -0.43
C ALA A 117 40.13 -0.58 -0.47
N THR A 118 40.74 -0.74 -1.65
CA THR A 118 42.18 -0.56 -1.86
C THR A 118 42.57 0.81 -2.41
N ASN A 119 41.58 1.63 -2.78
CA ASN A 119 41.73 2.88 -3.51
C ASN A 119 42.48 2.70 -4.85
N LYS A 120 42.38 1.51 -5.45
CA LYS A 120 43.09 1.16 -6.69
C LYS A 120 42.24 1.50 -7.91
N ILE A 121 42.81 2.27 -8.83
CA ILE A 121 42.26 2.54 -10.15
C ILE A 121 43.00 1.68 -11.17
N THR A 122 42.28 1.01 -12.05
CA THR A 122 42.84 0.22 -13.15
C THR A 122 42.20 0.65 -14.45
N ARG A 123 43.01 1.20 -15.38
CA ARG A 123 42.53 1.53 -16.73
C ARG A 123 42.44 0.25 -17.57
N LEU A 124 41.35 0.13 -18.30
CA LEU A 124 41.13 -0.98 -19.23
C LEU A 124 41.73 -0.64 -20.60
N GLU A 125 42.42 -1.60 -21.21
CA GLU A 125 43.01 -1.45 -22.54
C GLU A 125 41.92 -1.63 -23.60
N LEU A 126 41.53 -0.53 -24.22
CA LEU A 126 40.50 -0.50 -25.24
C LEU A 126 41.02 -1.00 -26.59
N PRO A 127 40.25 -1.85 -27.29
CA PRO A 127 40.62 -2.34 -28.61
C PRO A 127 40.40 -1.31 -29.72
N ILE A 128 39.58 -0.29 -29.45
CA ILE A 128 39.22 0.79 -30.37
C ILE A 128 39.07 2.11 -29.59
N PRO A 129 39.35 3.29 -30.19
CA PRO A 129 38.99 4.58 -29.61
C PRO A 129 37.47 4.72 -29.49
N ILE A 130 37.00 5.26 -28.36
CA ILE A 130 35.58 5.49 -28.10
C ILE A 130 35.36 6.88 -27.50
N HIS A 131 34.27 7.56 -27.86
CA HIS A 131 33.77 8.73 -27.14
C HIS A 131 32.65 8.24 -26.22
N THR A 132 33.02 7.96 -24.98
CA THR A 132 32.18 7.29 -24.01
C THR A 132 30.96 8.11 -23.65
N HIS A 133 29.84 7.43 -23.43
CA HIS A 133 28.66 7.97 -22.76
C HIS A 133 28.11 6.85 -21.88
N GLY A 134 26.80 6.57 -21.94
CA GLY A 134 26.17 5.52 -21.15
C GLY A 134 26.79 4.15 -21.43
N MET A 135 26.85 3.31 -20.40
CA MET A 135 27.50 2.01 -20.47
C MET A 135 26.85 1.04 -19.50
N ASP A 136 26.57 -0.18 -19.97
CA ASP A 136 26.17 -1.30 -19.13
C ASP A 136 27.23 -2.40 -19.13
N VAL A 137 27.33 -3.11 -18.01
CA VAL A 137 28.25 -4.24 -17.87
C VAL A 137 27.50 -5.41 -17.26
N VAL A 138 27.54 -6.53 -17.95
CA VAL A 138 26.70 -7.70 -17.67
C VAL A 138 27.60 -8.94 -17.63
N PRO A 139 27.48 -9.79 -16.61
CA PRO A 139 28.24 -11.04 -16.56
C PRO A 139 27.74 -11.95 -17.68
N ALA A 140 28.67 -12.59 -18.39
CA ALA A 140 28.29 -13.63 -19.32
C ALA A 140 27.74 -14.84 -18.55
N GLY A 141 26.80 -15.57 -19.15
CA GLY A 141 26.24 -16.80 -18.55
C GLY A 141 27.26 -17.89 -18.20
N ASP A 142 28.52 -17.77 -18.65
CA ASP A 142 29.63 -18.68 -18.31
C ASP A 142 30.36 -18.33 -17.00
N GLY A 143 30.08 -17.16 -16.40
CA GLY A 143 30.72 -16.67 -15.17
C GLY A 143 32.23 -16.38 -15.29
N LYS A 144 32.80 -16.39 -16.51
CA LYS A 144 34.24 -16.23 -16.77
C LYS A 144 34.60 -14.91 -17.43
N ARG A 145 33.61 -14.24 -18.03
CA ARG A 145 33.79 -12.96 -18.70
C ARG A 145 32.62 -12.03 -18.45
N LEU A 146 32.83 -10.77 -18.76
CA LEU A 146 31.83 -9.72 -18.74
C LEU A 146 31.59 -9.25 -20.16
N PHE A 147 30.35 -8.95 -20.49
CA PHE A 147 29.97 -8.14 -21.64
C PHE A 147 29.87 -6.69 -21.21
N ILE A 148 30.42 -5.79 -22.00
CA ILE A 148 30.33 -4.34 -21.80
C ILE A 148 29.66 -3.76 -23.04
N TYR A 149 28.55 -3.08 -22.84
CA TYR A 149 27.82 -2.36 -23.88
C TYR A 149 28.08 -0.88 -23.65
N ALA A 150 28.82 -0.22 -24.54
CA ALA A 150 29.22 1.17 -24.37
C ALA A 150 28.69 2.03 -25.52
N VAL A 151 27.96 3.09 -25.18
CA VAL A 151 27.61 4.13 -26.14
C VAL A 151 28.88 4.84 -26.59
N ASN A 152 29.03 4.97 -27.91
CA ASN A 152 30.19 5.60 -28.54
C ASN A 152 29.73 6.69 -29.51
N HIS A 153 29.90 7.95 -29.09
CA HIS A 153 29.53 9.12 -29.90
C HIS A 153 30.65 9.56 -30.83
N ARG A 154 30.90 8.79 -31.89
CA ARG A 154 31.96 9.12 -32.85
C ARG A 154 31.71 10.48 -33.50
N LYS A 155 32.78 11.26 -33.65
CA LYS A 155 32.72 12.55 -34.35
C LYS A 155 32.27 12.35 -35.79
N GLY A 156 31.16 13.00 -36.15
CA GLY A 156 30.70 13.10 -37.53
C GLY A 156 31.36 14.26 -38.26
N LYS A 157 30.82 14.64 -39.43
CA LYS A 157 31.20 15.90 -40.08
C LYS A 157 30.53 17.07 -39.36
N GLN A 158 31.13 18.26 -39.48
CA GLN A 158 30.55 19.48 -38.93
C GLN A 158 29.12 19.68 -39.48
N GLY A 159 28.14 19.80 -38.57
CA GLY A 159 26.72 19.98 -38.93
C GLY A 159 25.88 18.70 -39.00
N ASP A 160 26.50 17.52 -39.15
CA ASP A 160 25.79 16.23 -39.27
C ASP A 160 25.41 15.61 -37.91
N GLY A 161 26.01 16.12 -36.82
CA GLY A 161 25.93 15.55 -35.48
C GLY A 161 26.84 14.34 -35.31
N ALA A 162 26.63 13.57 -34.23
CA ALA A 162 27.45 12.39 -33.94
C ALA A 162 27.06 11.18 -34.80
N ASP A 163 28.07 10.39 -35.20
CA ASP A 163 27.89 9.05 -35.79
C ASP A 163 27.88 8.00 -34.68
N SER A 164 26.86 8.09 -33.82
CA SER A 164 26.69 7.30 -32.61
C SER A 164 26.55 5.80 -32.90
N THR A 165 27.22 4.98 -32.08
CA THR A 165 27.15 3.52 -32.08
C THR A 165 27.03 2.97 -30.66
N ILE A 166 26.72 1.68 -30.54
CA ILE A 166 26.86 0.94 -29.28
C ILE A 166 27.92 -0.14 -29.51
N GLU A 167 29.02 -0.09 -28.75
CA GLU A 167 30.09 -1.08 -28.82
C GLU A 167 29.82 -2.22 -27.84
N VAL A 168 29.87 -3.46 -28.32
CA VAL A 168 29.81 -4.67 -27.51
C VAL A 168 31.23 -5.20 -27.35
N LEU A 169 31.72 -5.17 -26.13
CA LEU A 169 33.05 -5.61 -25.73
C LEU A 169 32.94 -6.79 -24.77
N SER A 170 34.03 -7.53 -24.60
CA SER A 170 34.15 -8.52 -23.54
C SER A 170 35.44 -8.37 -22.74
N LEU A 171 35.34 -8.64 -21.44
CA LEU A 171 36.46 -8.61 -20.50
C LEU A 171 36.53 -9.96 -19.77
N ALA A 172 37.67 -10.65 -19.87
CA ALA A 172 37.90 -11.79 -19.00
C ALA A 172 38.20 -11.31 -17.57
N LEU A 173 37.69 -12.03 -16.57
CA LEU A 173 37.75 -11.58 -15.19
C LEU A 173 39.18 -11.58 -14.65
N GLY A 174 39.62 -10.43 -14.13
CA GLY A 174 40.99 -10.21 -13.66
C GLY A 174 41.97 -9.73 -14.73
N GLU A 175 41.54 -9.64 -15.99
CA GLU A 175 42.33 -9.03 -17.06
C GLU A 175 42.04 -7.54 -17.19
N THR A 176 42.92 -6.82 -17.87
CA THR A 176 42.78 -5.39 -18.19
C THR A 176 42.38 -5.16 -19.65
N LYS A 177 42.54 -6.16 -20.51
CA LYS A 177 42.37 -6.02 -21.96
C LYS A 177 40.95 -6.34 -22.40
N LEU A 178 40.32 -5.38 -23.08
CA LEU A 178 38.99 -5.52 -23.65
C LEU A 178 39.07 -6.11 -25.06
N ASN A 179 38.22 -7.09 -25.33
CA ASN A 179 38.06 -7.67 -26.66
C ASN A 179 36.81 -7.08 -27.32
N HIS A 180 36.99 -6.44 -28.48
CA HIS A 180 35.86 -5.95 -29.27
C HIS A 180 35.12 -7.13 -29.90
N LEU A 181 33.81 -7.18 -29.71
CA LEU A 181 32.97 -8.23 -30.30
C LEU A 181 32.14 -7.70 -31.47
N ARG A 182 31.54 -6.52 -31.30
CA ARG A 182 30.64 -5.95 -32.31
C ARG A 182 30.45 -4.45 -32.12
N THR A 183 30.27 -3.75 -33.24
CA THR A 183 29.71 -2.39 -33.27
C THR A 183 28.25 -2.47 -33.75
N VAL A 184 27.31 -2.03 -32.93
CA VAL A 184 25.89 -1.88 -33.27
C VAL A 184 25.70 -0.50 -33.90
N ARG A 185 25.42 -0.49 -35.21
CA ARG A 185 25.15 0.72 -36.00
C ARG A 185 23.87 0.50 -36.79
N HIS A 186 22.87 1.35 -36.58
CA HIS A 186 21.57 1.23 -37.24
C HIS A 186 20.90 2.62 -37.31
N PRO A 187 20.04 2.92 -38.32
CA PRO A 187 19.33 4.20 -38.41
C PRO A 187 18.52 4.60 -37.18
N ILE A 188 18.07 3.62 -36.38
CA ILE A 188 17.31 3.83 -35.14
C ILE A 188 18.24 4.16 -33.95
N VAL A 189 19.53 3.79 -34.01
CA VAL A 189 20.55 4.22 -33.03
C VAL A 189 20.97 5.63 -33.41
N LEU A 190 20.14 6.62 -33.05
CA LEU A 190 20.24 7.98 -33.56
C LEU A 190 21.02 8.89 -32.60
N THR A 191 20.53 9.00 -31.37
CA THR A 191 21.15 9.75 -30.26
C THR A 191 21.12 8.90 -28.99
N PRO A 192 21.76 7.70 -29.00
CA PRO A 192 21.76 6.80 -27.85
C PRO A 192 22.32 7.51 -26.62
N ASN A 193 21.65 7.45 -25.48
CA ASN A 193 22.08 8.09 -24.25
C ASN A 193 22.63 7.03 -23.27
N ASP A 194 21.83 6.02 -22.95
CA ASP A 194 22.21 4.91 -22.06
C ASP A 194 21.66 3.55 -22.56
N VAL A 195 22.17 2.45 -22.01
CA VAL A 195 21.92 1.08 -22.49
C VAL A 195 21.62 0.06 -21.37
N VAL A 196 20.93 -1.02 -21.75
CA VAL A 196 20.79 -2.26 -20.97
C VAL A 196 21.09 -3.45 -21.89
N GLY A 197 22.17 -4.18 -21.60
CA GLY A 197 22.63 -5.30 -22.40
C GLY A 197 22.13 -6.67 -21.92
N SER A 198 22.16 -7.68 -22.80
CA SER A 198 21.93 -9.06 -22.40
C SER A 198 23.21 -9.78 -21.94
N ASP A 199 23.03 -10.79 -21.10
CA ASP A 199 24.06 -11.65 -20.52
C ASP A 199 24.64 -12.69 -21.50
N ASP A 200 24.10 -12.75 -22.71
CA ASP A 200 24.60 -13.61 -23.79
C ASP A 200 25.37 -12.84 -24.88
N GLY A 201 25.44 -11.50 -24.78
CA GLY A 201 26.11 -10.66 -25.76
C GLY A 201 25.31 -10.38 -27.03
N LYS A 202 24.03 -10.80 -27.09
CA LYS A 202 23.25 -10.85 -28.35
C LYS A 202 22.14 -9.82 -28.45
N SER A 203 21.90 -9.00 -27.44
CA SER A 203 20.86 -7.95 -27.55
C SER A 203 21.12 -6.77 -26.63
N VAL A 204 20.58 -5.62 -27.00
CA VAL A 204 20.71 -4.39 -26.22
C VAL A 204 19.46 -3.52 -26.37
N PHE A 205 18.95 -3.03 -25.23
CA PHE A 205 18.00 -1.93 -25.16
C PHE A 205 18.76 -0.62 -24.99
N PHE A 206 18.28 0.46 -25.59
CA PHE A 206 18.94 1.77 -25.51
C PHE A 206 17.93 2.90 -25.59
N THR A 207 18.22 4.03 -24.95
CA THR A 207 17.40 5.24 -25.06
C THR A 207 17.95 6.15 -26.15
N ASN A 208 17.09 6.70 -27.02
CA ASN A 208 17.43 7.89 -27.79
C ASN A 208 16.86 9.10 -27.05
N ASP A 209 17.71 10.06 -26.70
CA ASP A 209 17.28 11.27 -25.98
C ASP A 209 16.53 12.28 -26.89
N HIS A 210 16.70 12.18 -28.21
CA HIS A 210 16.12 13.09 -29.20
C HIS A 210 15.72 12.36 -30.49
N ALA A 211 14.73 12.93 -31.20
CA ALA A 211 14.30 12.46 -32.52
C ALA A 211 15.18 12.97 -33.67
N SER A 212 16.21 13.78 -33.38
CA SER A 212 17.12 14.34 -34.37
C SER A 212 18.48 14.62 -33.76
N LYS A 213 19.55 14.48 -34.57
CA LYS A 213 20.93 14.73 -34.16
C LYS A 213 21.25 16.22 -33.97
N THR A 214 20.72 17.09 -34.82
CA THR A 214 21.13 18.52 -34.89
C THR A 214 19.99 19.51 -35.14
N SER A 215 18.75 19.07 -35.31
CA SER A 215 17.61 19.94 -35.64
C SER A 215 17.21 20.87 -34.50
N TRP A 216 16.71 22.07 -34.84
CA TRP A 216 16.07 23.00 -33.89
C TRP A 216 14.89 22.35 -33.15
N THR A 217 14.28 21.33 -33.74
CA THR A 217 13.20 20.55 -33.12
C THR A 217 13.62 19.85 -31.82
N ARG A 218 14.93 19.68 -31.57
CA ARG A 218 15.45 19.21 -30.27
C ARG A 218 15.01 20.11 -29.11
N HIS A 219 14.87 21.41 -29.36
CA HIS A 219 14.44 22.39 -28.34
C HIS A 219 12.94 22.35 -28.05
N LEU A 220 12.13 21.67 -28.89
CA LEU A 220 10.70 21.49 -28.62
C LEU A 220 10.46 20.63 -27.38
N SER A 221 11.41 19.76 -26.99
CA SER A 221 11.32 19.02 -25.72
C SER A 221 11.24 19.94 -24.50
N LEU A 222 11.85 21.13 -24.55
CA LEU A 222 11.72 22.15 -23.49
C LEU A 222 10.31 22.75 -23.40
N LEU A 223 9.54 22.64 -24.49
CA LEU A 223 8.13 23.04 -24.55
C LEU A 223 7.18 21.86 -24.22
N GLY A 224 7.71 20.72 -23.78
CA GLY A 224 6.93 19.56 -23.35
C GLY A 224 6.63 18.53 -24.44
N PHE A 225 7.21 18.64 -25.64
CA PHE A 225 7.02 17.66 -26.70
C PHE A 225 7.82 16.37 -26.44
N GLU A 226 7.15 15.22 -26.58
CA GLU A 226 7.77 13.90 -26.39
C GLU A 226 8.61 13.52 -27.63
N SER A 227 9.93 13.70 -27.56
CA SER A 227 10.83 13.46 -28.70
C SER A 227 11.84 12.33 -28.52
N GLY A 228 11.91 11.71 -27.35
CA GLY A 228 12.80 10.59 -27.06
C GLY A 228 12.14 9.24 -27.33
N SER A 229 12.91 8.15 -27.27
CA SER A 229 12.40 6.78 -27.44
C SER A 229 13.30 5.73 -26.79
N VAL A 230 12.82 4.50 -26.65
CA VAL A 230 13.65 3.32 -26.40
C VAL A 230 13.70 2.48 -27.67
N GLY A 231 14.90 2.08 -28.05
CA GLY A 231 15.17 1.09 -29.10
C GLY A 231 15.65 -0.24 -28.54
N PHE A 232 15.48 -1.29 -29.33
CA PHE A 232 16.01 -2.62 -29.09
C PHE A 232 16.77 -3.07 -30.33
N CYS A 233 17.94 -3.66 -30.14
CA CYS A 233 18.72 -4.29 -31.20
C CYS A 233 18.98 -5.76 -30.88
N SER A 234 18.71 -6.63 -31.85
CA SER A 234 19.19 -8.00 -31.91
C SER A 234 20.56 -8.04 -32.60
N ILE A 235 21.50 -8.77 -32.00
CA ILE A 235 22.91 -8.85 -32.38
C ILE A 235 23.27 -10.32 -32.66
N PRO A 236 22.69 -10.94 -33.70
CA PRO A 236 22.99 -12.33 -34.06
C PRO A 236 24.45 -12.49 -34.53
N SER A 237 25.02 -13.67 -34.27
CA SER A 237 26.40 -13.98 -34.68
C SER A 237 26.47 -14.22 -36.19
N GLY A 238 27.23 -13.38 -36.89
CA GLY A 238 27.48 -13.53 -38.33
C GLY A 238 26.38 -12.97 -39.24
N GLU A 239 25.29 -12.45 -38.68
CA GLU A 239 24.20 -11.80 -39.39
C GLU A 239 24.22 -10.28 -39.17
N ALA A 240 23.36 -9.57 -39.92
CA ALA A 240 23.19 -8.13 -39.76
C ALA A 240 22.48 -7.81 -38.44
N VAL A 241 22.85 -6.69 -37.82
CA VAL A 241 22.16 -6.17 -36.64
C VAL A 241 20.77 -5.70 -37.08
N ASP A 242 19.74 -6.19 -36.40
CA ASP A 242 18.36 -5.77 -36.60
C ASP A 242 17.91 -4.94 -35.40
N CYS A 243 17.35 -3.76 -35.62
CA CYS A 243 16.87 -2.91 -34.54
C CYS A 243 15.48 -2.36 -34.83
N LYS A 244 14.72 -2.13 -33.76
CA LYS A 244 13.42 -1.46 -33.81
C LYS A 244 13.23 -0.50 -32.65
N THR A 245 12.40 0.51 -32.85
CA THR A 245 11.88 1.34 -31.75
C THR A 245 10.86 0.50 -30.98
N VAL A 246 11.03 0.40 -29.66
CA VAL A 246 10.21 -0.44 -28.78
C VAL A 246 9.33 0.34 -27.82
N ALA A 247 9.68 1.60 -27.54
CA ALA A 247 8.79 2.58 -26.91
C ALA A 247 9.03 3.96 -27.54
N PRO A 248 8.12 4.46 -28.40
CA PRO A 248 8.21 5.83 -28.92
C PRO A 248 7.77 6.86 -27.87
N ASP A 249 7.93 8.15 -28.19
CA ASP A 249 7.32 9.27 -27.47
C ASP A 249 7.62 9.30 -25.96
N ILE A 250 8.89 9.05 -25.59
CA ILE A 250 9.35 9.22 -24.22
C ILE A 250 9.92 10.61 -24.03
N HIS A 251 9.24 11.42 -23.23
CA HIS A 251 9.72 12.75 -22.88
C HIS A 251 11.06 12.72 -22.12
N GLY A 252 12.06 13.41 -22.65
CA GLY A 252 13.36 13.58 -21.96
C GLY A 252 14.08 12.27 -21.64
N ALA A 253 13.89 11.24 -22.47
CA ALA A 253 14.49 9.92 -22.30
C ALA A 253 16.01 10.02 -22.07
N ASN A 254 16.49 9.43 -20.99
CA ASN A 254 17.89 9.49 -20.60
C ASN A 254 18.33 8.13 -20.04
N GLY A 255 18.77 8.02 -18.79
CA GLY A 255 19.17 6.78 -18.15
C GLY A 255 18.13 5.68 -18.23
N ILE A 256 18.58 4.45 -18.49
CA ILE A 256 17.72 3.25 -18.53
C ILE A 256 18.29 2.17 -17.62
N THR A 257 17.44 1.64 -16.74
CA THR A 257 17.77 0.46 -15.93
C THR A 257 16.65 -0.57 -16.01
N ARG A 258 16.92 -1.78 -15.51
CA ARG A 258 15.99 -2.91 -15.61
C ARG A 258 15.97 -3.71 -14.31
N SER A 259 14.78 -3.98 -13.81
CA SER A 259 14.53 -4.98 -12.79
C SER A 259 14.79 -6.37 -13.35
N ARG A 260 15.61 -7.16 -12.65
CA ARG A 260 15.92 -8.53 -13.07
C ARG A 260 14.90 -9.57 -12.59
N THR A 261 14.01 -9.22 -11.66
CA THR A 261 13.00 -10.16 -11.12
C THR A 261 11.77 -10.29 -12.01
N ASN A 262 11.43 -9.26 -12.77
CA ASN A 262 10.20 -9.19 -13.54
C ASN A 262 10.36 -8.46 -14.89
N ASP A 263 11.61 -8.29 -15.37
CA ASP A 263 11.95 -7.67 -16.66
C ASP A 263 11.34 -6.28 -16.89
N THR A 264 11.06 -5.53 -15.82
CA THR A 264 10.54 -4.16 -15.86
C THR A 264 11.66 -3.16 -16.10
N PHE A 265 11.51 -2.28 -17.07
CA PHE A 265 12.45 -1.22 -17.41
C PHE A 265 12.03 0.12 -16.78
N PHE A 266 13.02 0.91 -16.39
CA PHE A 266 12.86 2.24 -15.83
C PHE A 266 13.67 3.21 -16.69
N VAL A 267 13.01 4.24 -17.21
CA VAL A 267 13.63 5.28 -18.04
C VAL A 267 13.46 6.64 -17.38
N ALA A 268 14.57 7.32 -17.12
CA ALA A 268 14.53 8.65 -16.52
C ALA A 268 14.05 9.73 -17.49
N ASN A 269 13.40 10.75 -16.94
CA ASN A 269 13.09 12.00 -17.63
C ASN A 269 14.02 13.11 -17.12
N ALA A 270 15.02 13.46 -17.92
CA ALA A 270 16.05 14.45 -17.55
C ALA A 270 15.56 15.89 -17.51
N LEU A 271 14.37 16.19 -18.06
CA LEU A 271 13.89 17.56 -18.20
C LEU A 271 12.76 17.90 -17.21
N PHE A 272 11.65 17.16 -17.24
CA PHE A 272 10.41 17.54 -16.55
C PHE A 272 10.16 16.78 -15.24
N GLY A 273 11.10 15.90 -14.88
CA GLY A 273 11.00 15.01 -13.73
C GLY A 273 10.12 13.79 -13.98
N GLY A 274 10.51 12.69 -13.39
CA GLY A 274 9.81 11.42 -13.36
C GLY A 274 10.63 10.26 -13.91
N ILE A 275 10.15 9.05 -13.62
CA ILE A 275 10.67 7.79 -14.16
C ILE A 275 9.53 7.08 -14.88
N THR A 276 9.72 6.79 -16.17
CA THR A 276 8.78 6.00 -16.95
C THR A 276 9.03 4.52 -16.67
N VAL A 277 8.00 3.81 -16.22
CA VAL A 277 8.02 2.37 -15.95
C VAL A 277 7.47 1.66 -17.18
N LEU A 278 8.24 0.72 -17.71
CA LEU A 278 7.99 0.04 -18.97
C LEU A 278 8.04 -1.49 -18.77
N GLU A 279 7.03 -2.21 -19.25
CA GLU A 279 6.99 -3.67 -19.20
C GLU A 279 7.30 -4.27 -20.56
N ARG A 280 8.26 -5.21 -20.61
CA ARG A 280 8.66 -5.87 -21.83
C ARG A 280 7.60 -6.87 -22.30
N GLN A 281 7.18 -6.73 -23.54
CA GLN A 281 6.28 -7.64 -24.24
C GLN A 281 7.08 -8.75 -24.94
N HIS A 282 6.40 -9.81 -25.38
CA HIS A 282 7.06 -10.96 -26.01
C HIS A 282 7.91 -10.59 -27.23
N ASP A 283 7.44 -9.65 -28.03
CA ASP A 283 8.14 -9.21 -29.23
C ASP A 283 9.28 -8.21 -28.92
N ASN A 284 9.59 -7.95 -27.65
CA ASN A 284 10.51 -6.93 -27.14
C ASN A 284 10.00 -5.49 -27.20
N THR A 285 8.75 -5.23 -27.59
CA THR A 285 8.16 -3.90 -27.36
C THR A 285 8.04 -3.62 -25.86
N LEU A 286 8.04 -2.34 -25.49
CA LEU A 286 8.01 -1.89 -24.11
C LEU A 286 6.72 -1.11 -23.87
N LEU A 287 5.81 -1.68 -23.08
CA LEU A 287 4.54 -1.05 -22.74
C LEU A 287 4.71 -0.10 -21.55
N LYS A 288 4.37 1.17 -21.73
CA LYS A 288 4.34 2.16 -20.64
C LYS A 288 3.19 1.84 -19.67
N THR A 289 3.52 1.42 -18.46
CA THR A 289 2.52 1.08 -17.43
C THR A 289 2.26 2.24 -16.50
N HIS A 290 3.30 2.89 -15.98
CA HIS A 290 3.19 3.99 -15.03
C HIS A 290 4.30 5.03 -15.20
N VAL A 291 4.11 6.21 -14.61
CA VAL A 291 5.16 7.22 -14.44
C VAL A 291 5.28 7.50 -12.95
N ILE A 292 6.48 7.38 -12.40
CA ILE A 292 6.80 7.74 -11.02
C ILE A 292 7.18 9.22 -11.04
N PRO A 293 6.35 10.14 -10.52
CA PRO A 293 6.66 11.56 -10.55
C PRO A 293 7.83 11.88 -9.62
N THR A 294 8.73 12.77 -10.07
CA THR A 294 9.76 13.37 -9.22
C THR A 294 9.68 14.88 -9.30
N ASP A 295 10.19 15.55 -8.27
CA ASP A 295 10.13 17.01 -8.16
C ASP A 295 11.14 17.73 -9.09
N ARG A 296 12.07 16.99 -9.71
CA ARG A 296 13.17 17.46 -10.56
C ARG A 296 13.53 16.42 -11.62
N GLY A 297 14.22 16.84 -12.68
CA GLY A 297 14.75 15.95 -13.71
C GLY A 297 15.73 14.92 -13.13
N LEU A 298 15.75 13.72 -13.73
CA LEU A 298 16.70 12.66 -13.41
C LEU A 298 17.53 12.31 -14.64
N ASP A 299 18.84 12.14 -14.45
CA ASP A 299 19.80 11.70 -15.47
C ASP A 299 19.90 10.15 -15.41
N ASN A 300 21.08 9.56 -15.16
CA ASN A 300 21.20 8.10 -15.13
C ASN A 300 20.55 7.43 -13.90
N LEU A 301 20.03 6.22 -14.13
CA LEU A 301 19.40 5.37 -13.11
C LEU A 301 20.23 4.11 -12.85
N SER A 302 20.45 3.77 -11.59
CA SER A 302 20.95 2.46 -11.17
C SER A 302 19.93 1.75 -10.29
N MET A 303 20.02 0.42 -10.24
CA MET A 303 19.24 -0.38 -9.28
C MET A 303 20.23 -1.11 -8.36
N ASP A 304 19.97 -1.15 -7.06
CA ASP A 304 20.78 -1.93 -6.12
C ASP A 304 20.23 -3.35 -5.93
N ASN A 305 20.92 -4.14 -5.09
CA ASN A 305 20.52 -5.53 -4.83
C ASN A 305 19.21 -5.67 -4.06
N ASP A 306 18.77 -4.61 -3.39
CA ASP A 306 17.53 -4.58 -2.62
C ASP A 306 16.34 -4.17 -3.50
N GLY A 307 16.57 -3.93 -4.80
CA GLY A 307 15.56 -3.53 -5.76
C GLY A 307 15.19 -2.04 -5.69
N VAL A 308 16.02 -1.23 -5.03
CA VAL A 308 15.83 0.23 -4.96
C VAL A 308 16.47 0.89 -6.18
N VAL A 309 15.71 1.75 -6.86
CA VAL A 309 16.20 2.52 -8.02
C VAL A 309 16.77 3.84 -7.53
N TYR A 310 18.04 4.10 -7.78
CA TYR A 310 18.69 5.37 -7.51
C TYR A 310 18.80 6.18 -8.79
N GLY A 311 18.37 7.44 -8.75
CA GLY A 311 18.47 8.38 -9.86
C GLY A 311 19.35 9.58 -9.51
N ALA A 312 20.24 9.93 -10.44
CA ALA A 312 21.00 11.16 -10.41
C ALA A 312 20.07 12.35 -10.67
N GLY A 313 19.71 13.10 -9.63
CA GLY A 313 18.77 14.20 -9.76
C GLY A 313 19.46 15.50 -10.15
N ILE A 314 18.88 16.21 -11.13
CA ILE A 314 19.34 17.48 -11.65
C ILE A 314 18.57 18.62 -10.97
N PRO A 315 19.15 19.33 -9.98
CA PRO A 315 18.41 20.36 -9.25
C PRO A 315 18.13 21.61 -10.09
N SER A 316 18.99 21.91 -11.06
CA SER A 316 18.89 23.09 -11.94
C SER A 316 19.43 22.78 -13.33
N ILE A 317 18.54 22.76 -14.33
CA ILE A 317 18.88 22.52 -15.74
C ILE A 317 19.81 23.61 -16.29
N PRO A 318 19.56 24.92 -16.05
CA PRO A 318 20.49 25.96 -16.49
C PRO A 318 21.89 25.82 -15.88
N ALA A 319 21.99 25.44 -14.60
CA ALA A 319 23.27 25.30 -13.91
C ALA A 319 24.08 24.11 -14.46
N ILE A 320 23.45 22.95 -14.68
CA ILE A 320 24.14 21.80 -15.26
C ILE A 320 24.58 22.08 -16.71
N SER A 321 23.74 22.73 -17.53
CA SER A 321 24.14 23.09 -18.90
C SER A 321 25.32 24.05 -18.92
N ALA A 322 25.34 25.04 -18.02
CA ALA A 322 26.47 25.96 -17.87
C ALA A 322 27.73 25.24 -17.38
N HIS A 323 27.60 24.30 -16.44
CA HIS A 323 28.72 23.48 -15.95
C HIS A 323 29.30 22.57 -17.03
N ILE A 324 28.47 21.95 -17.88
CA ILE A 324 28.98 21.12 -18.99
C ILE A 324 29.72 22.00 -20.02
N ALA A 325 29.17 23.16 -20.35
CA ALA A 325 29.82 24.09 -21.29
C ALA A 325 31.11 24.72 -20.72
N ASN A 326 31.18 24.90 -19.40
CA ASN A 326 32.34 25.41 -18.71
C ASN A 326 32.50 24.67 -17.36
N PRO A 327 33.32 23.61 -17.31
CA PRO A 327 33.49 22.76 -16.12
C PRO A 327 34.01 23.46 -14.87
N SER A 328 34.55 24.68 -15.01
CA SER A 328 34.95 25.51 -13.86
C SER A 328 33.78 26.06 -13.05
N LEU A 329 32.59 26.19 -13.67
CA LEU A 329 31.38 26.63 -13.00
C LEU A 329 30.84 25.50 -12.12
N LYS A 330 30.24 25.84 -10.97
CA LYS A 330 29.61 24.83 -10.10
C LYS A 330 28.18 24.54 -10.59
N ALA A 331 27.78 23.28 -10.48
CA ALA A 331 26.37 22.87 -10.58
C ALA A 331 25.98 22.05 -9.35
N PRO A 332 24.79 22.32 -8.76
CA PRO A 332 24.28 21.55 -7.64
C PRO A 332 23.95 20.12 -8.07
N SER A 333 23.90 19.22 -7.09
CA SER A 333 23.75 17.78 -7.29
C SER A 333 22.73 17.21 -6.33
N SER A 334 21.97 16.20 -6.75
CA SER A 334 21.09 15.45 -5.86
C SER A 334 20.99 13.98 -6.25
N VAL A 335 20.57 13.15 -5.30
CA VAL A 335 20.25 11.73 -5.54
C VAL A 335 18.87 11.44 -4.98
N LEU A 336 18.01 10.84 -5.81
CA LEU A 336 16.72 10.31 -5.40
C LEU A 336 16.78 8.78 -5.34
N ALA A 337 16.25 8.17 -4.29
CA ALA A 337 16.03 6.75 -4.16
C ALA A 337 14.54 6.44 -4.30
N VAL A 338 14.21 5.44 -5.09
CA VAL A 338 12.85 5.02 -5.41
C VAL A 338 12.69 3.56 -5.03
N SER A 339 11.84 3.29 -4.04
CA SER A 339 11.54 1.94 -3.58
C SER A 339 10.06 1.63 -3.78
N LYS A 340 9.70 0.34 -3.75
CA LYS A 340 8.29 -0.07 -3.70
C LYS A 340 7.66 0.48 -2.43
N ASN A 341 6.45 1.01 -2.55
CA ASN A 341 5.69 1.39 -1.37
C ASN A 341 5.18 0.13 -0.67
N VAL A 342 5.60 -0.06 0.57
CA VAL A 342 5.12 -1.10 1.49
C VAL A 342 4.39 -0.51 2.69
N GLY A 343 4.26 0.82 2.73
CA GLY A 343 3.51 1.52 3.76
C GLY A 343 2.03 1.68 3.41
N PRO A 344 1.26 2.40 4.25
CA PRO A 344 -0.18 2.57 4.08
C PRO A 344 -0.59 3.17 2.73
N GLY A 345 0.27 3.97 2.10
CA GLY A 345 0.08 4.53 0.75
C GLY A 345 -0.09 3.47 -0.35
N SER A 346 0.50 2.29 -0.18
CA SER A 346 0.43 1.19 -1.15
C SER A 346 -0.99 0.67 -1.34
N PHE A 347 -1.80 0.74 -0.27
CA PHE A 347 -3.22 0.40 -0.28
C PHE A 347 -4.07 1.43 -1.05
N TYR A 348 -3.58 2.68 -1.16
CA TYR A 348 -4.23 3.77 -1.92
C TYR A 348 -3.75 3.88 -3.37
N GLY A 349 -3.05 2.86 -3.87
CA GLY A 349 -2.56 2.82 -5.25
C GLY A 349 -1.21 3.50 -5.47
N GLU A 350 -0.58 4.06 -4.42
CA GLU A 350 0.79 4.60 -4.52
C GLU A 350 1.78 3.44 -4.58
N LYS A 351 2.25 3.09 -5.78
CA LYS A 351 3.12 1.92 -5.98
C LYS A 351 4.57 2.12 -5.51
N PHE A 352 5.04 3.36 -5.45
CA PHE A 352 6.45 3.70 -5.19
C PHE A 352 6.60 4.85 -4.20
N VAL A 353 7.69 4.86 -3.44
CA VAL A 353 8.11 5.95 -2.55
C VAL A 353 9.39 6.57 -3.11
N VAL A 354 9.41 7.90 -3.27
CA VAL A 354 10.59 8.66 -3.72
C VAL A 354 11.17 9.42 -2.53
N LYS A 355 12.46 9.20 -2.23
CA LYS A 355 13.20 9.90 -1.17
C LYS A 355 14.43 10.58 -1.72
N LYS A 356 14.69 11.82 -1.30
CA LYS A 356 15.97 12.51 -1.55
C LYS A 356 17.00 12.03 -0.53
N VAL A 357 18.07 11.39 -0.98
CA VAL A 357 19.06 10.72 -0.10
C VAL A 357 20.42 11.42 -0.09
N PHE A 358 20.66 12.33 -1.03
CA PHE A 358 21.85 13.17 -1.06
C PHE A 358 21.52 14.48 -1.79
N GLU A 359 22.06 15.59 -1.33
CA GLU A 359 21.99 16.88 -2.03
C GLU A 359 23.16 17.79 -1.62
N ASP A 360 23.77 18.43 -2.62
CA ASP A 360 24.95 19.28 -2.48
C ASP A 360 24.88 20.49 -3.42
N ASP A 361 25.47 21.62 -3.03
CA ASP A 361 25.46 22.88 -3.79
C ASP A 361 26.48 22.91 -4.94
N GLY A 362 27.21 21.82 -5.16
CA GLY A 362 28.30 21.74 -6.13
C GLY A 362 29.68 22.04 -5.53
N SER A 363 29.78 22.24 -4.21
CA SER A 363 31.07 22.34 -3.55
C SER A 363 31.81 21.00 -3.54
N LEU A 364 31.10 19.90 -3.27
CA LEU A 364 31.64 18.54 -3.16
C LEU A 364 31.29 17.69 -4.38
N ALA A 365 30.00 17.47 -4.64
CA ALA A 365 29.53 16.70 -5.79
C ALA A 365 29.03 17.67 -6.86
N ARG A 366 29.68 17.71 -8.02
CA ARG A 366 29.39 18.70 -9.07
C ARG A 366 28.62 18.08 -10.22
N GLY A 367 27.44 18.66 -10.49
CA GLY A 367 26.63 18.32 -11.64
C GLY A 367 26.41 16.82 -11.80
N THR A 368 25.87 16.18 -10.77
CA THR A 368 25.66 14.72 -10.76
C THR A 368 24.78 14.25 -11.92
N THR A 369 25.30 13.30 -12.68
CA THR A 369 24.64 12.62 -13.80
C THR A 369 24.55 11.10 -13.59
N SER A 370 25.30 10.55 -12.63
CA SER A 370 25.33 9.11 -12.32
C SER A 370 25.43 8.85 -10.83
N VAL A 371 24.80 7.76 -10.39
CA VAL A 371 24.78 7.32 -9.00
C VAL A 371 24.72 5.80 -8.89
N VAL A 372 25.42 5.23 -7.91
CA VAL A 372 25.41 3.80 -7.58
C VAL A 372 25.39 3.59 -6.08
N HIS A 373 24.54 2.69 -5.61
CA HIS A 373 24.53 2.24 -4.23
C HIS A 373 25.10 0.81 -4.10
N ASP A 374 26.22 0.68 -3.38
CA ASP A 374 26.72 -0.59 -2.87
C ASP A 374 26.03 -0.88 -1.53
N SER A 375 24.88 -1.56 -1.59
CA SER A 375 24.12 -1.93 -0.38
C SER A 375 24.89 -2.87 0.53
N ALA A 376 25.77 -3.74 -0.01
CA ALA A 376 26.55 -4.70 0.76
C ALA A 376 27.64 -4.03 1.63
N ARG A 377 28.27 -2.97 1.13
CA ARG A 377 29.33 -2.22 1.85
C ARG A 377 28.86 -0.86 2.38
N GLY A 378 27.61 -0.49 2.13
CA GLY A 378 27.03 0.79 2.53
C GLY A 378 27.81 1.96 1.92
N LYS A 379 27.99 2.00 0.60
CA LYS A 379 28.64 3.12 -0.09
C LYS A 379 27.75 3.67 -1.19
N LEU A 380 27.61 4.99 -1.24
CA LEU A 380 26.90 5.68 -2.33
C LEU A 380 27.94 6.44 -3.16
N PHE A 381 28.13 6.01 -4.41
CA PHE A 381 29.03 6.61 -5.39
C PHE A 381 28.26 7.57 -6.28
N ILE A 382 28.78 8.77 -6.47
CA ILE A 382 28.11 9.90 -7.11
C ILE A 382 29.11 10.53 -8.09
N HIS A 383 28.70 10.66 -9.35
CA HIS A 383 29.53 11.24 -10.40
C HIS A 383 28.74 12.16 -11.33
N GLY A 384 29.43 13.07 -12.03
CA GLY A 384 28.88 13.91 -13.09
C GLY A 384 29.71 13.84 -14.38
N ILE A 385 29.05 14.03 -15.51
CA ILE A 385 29.64 13.98 -16.86
C ILE A 385 30.80 14.96 -17.04
N ALA A 386 30.77 16.13 -16.38
CA ALA A 386 31.83 17.14 -16.38
C ALA A 386 32.44 17.35 -14.98
N ALA A 387 32.17 16.44 -14.05
CA ALA A 387 32.66 16.55 -12.68
C ALA A 387 34.18 16.38 -12.64
N PRO A 388 34.90 17.15 -11.80
CA PRO A 388 36.35 17.05 -11.69
C PRO A 388 36.82 15.78 -10.94
N HIS A 389 35.92 15.09 -10.25
CA HIS A 389 36.25 13.93 -9.42
C HIS A 389 35.02 13.07 -9.12
N LEU A 390 35.24 11.77 -8.86
CA LEU A 390 34.26 10.89 -8.24
C LEU A 390 34.06 11.31 -6.78
N THR A 391 32.80 11.35 -6.33
CA THR A 391 32.45 11.56 -4.91
C THR A 391 31.80 10.30 -4.37
N TYR A 392 32.15 9.86 -3.16
CA TYR A 392 31.39 8.82 -2.49
C TYR A 392 31.27 9.07 -1.00
N VAL A 393 30.14 8.65 -0.43
CA VAL A 393 29.85 8.74 1.00
C VAL A 393 29.76 7.34 1.59
N GLN A 394 30.37 7.16 2.76
CA GLN A 394 30.16 5.96 3.56
C GLN A 394 28.77 6.09 4.20
N SER A 395 27.82 5.36 3.65
CA SER A 395 26.54 5.16 4.31
C SER A 395 26.79 4.34 5.57
N ALA A 396 26.21 4.75 6.70
CA ALA A 396 25.99 3.78 7.78
C ALA A 396 25.24 2.57 7.17
N ARG A 397 25.42 1.36 7.69
CA ARG A 397 24.76 0.10 7.24
C ARG A 397 23.21 0.10 7.27
N SER A 398 22.61 1.28 7.29
CA SER A 398 21.22 1.59 7.51
C SER A 398 20.79 2.79 6.66
N LEU A 399 20.98 2.73 5.34
CA LEU A 399 20.10 3.49 4.44
C LEU A 399 18.83 2.68 4.17
N THR A 400 18.90 1.33 4.20
CA THR A 400 17.75 0.41 4.10
C THR A 400 17.20 -0.05 5.46
N HIS A 401 17.99 -0.03 6.55
CA HIS A 401 17.50 -0.28 7.92
C HIS A 401 16.97 0.96 8.67
N LYS A 402 17.05 2.16 8.09
CA LYS A 402 16.33 3.37 8.55
C LYS A 402 14.97 3.55 7.84
N PHE A 403 14.46 2.45 7.30
CA PHE A 403 13.05 2.31 6.94
C PHE A 403 12.22 1.70 8.08
N GLU A 404 12.86 1.33 9.20
CA GLU A 404 12.20 1.32 10.52
C GLU A 404 12.20 2.73 11.10
N VAL A 405 11.11 3.06 11.79
CA VAL A 405 10.94 4.32 12.52
C VAL A 405 12.01 4.41 13.61
N ASP A 406 13.08 5.17 13.34
CA ASP A 406 14.14 5.42 14.33
C ASP A 406 13.64 6.45 15.35
N VAL A 407 12.96 5.96 16.38
CA VAL A 407 12.70 6.68 17.64
C VAL A 407 13.94 6.51 18.52
N THR A 408 15.08 7.11 18.19
CA THR A 408 16.15 7.50 19.13
C THR A 408 17.43 7.91 18.40
N SER A 409 17.75 9.21 18.35
CA SER A 409 19.12 9.72 18.55
C SER A 409 19.14 11.25 18.46
N ASP A 410 18.93 11.91 19.59
CA ASP A 410 19.38 13.29 19.83
C ASP A 410 20.80 13.19 20.45
N PRO A 411 21.84 13.80 19.85
CA PRO A 411 23.21 13.77 20.37
C PRO A 411 23.50 14.77 21.50
N SER A 412 22.49 15.28 22.22
CA SER A 412 22.68 16.22 23.34
C SER A 412 22.88 15.60 24.74
N ILE A 413 23.02 14.28 24.87
CA ILE A 413 23.18 13.64 26.19
C ILE A 413 24.63 13.15 26.41
N MET A 414 25.39 13.94 27.18
CA MET A 414 26.65 13.47 27.78
C MET A 414 26.39 12.34 28.79
N PRO A 415 27.29 11.35 28.93
CA PRO A 415 27.11 10.26 29.87
C PRO A 415 27.57 10.70 31.26
N PHE A 416 26.67 10.66 32.27
CA PHE A 416 27.09 10.75 33.66
C PHE A 416 27.30 9.36 34.25
N SER A 417 28.56 9.08 34.55
CA SER A 417 29.01 7.95 35.35
C SER A 417 28.57 8.08 36.80
N SER A 418 28.25 6.92 37.38
CA SER A 418 28.12 6.65 38.81
C SER A 418 29.14 7.37 39.71
N GLN A 419 28.69 7.99 40.79
CA GLN A 419 29.35 7.86 42.10
C GLN A 419 28.40 8.25 43.26
N LEU A 420 28.61 7.51 44.34
CA LEU A 420 27.89 7.50 45.62
C LEU A 420 28.18 8.73 46.50
N ASP A 421 27.29 8.87 47.49
CA ASP A 421 27.51 9.25 48.89
C ASP A 421 27.00 10.59 49.44
N ASP A 422 26.25 10.40 50.53
CA ASP A 422 26.13 11.16 51.79
C ASP A 422 25.53 12.56 51.85
N GLY A 423 24.37 12.62 52.53
CA GLY A 423 24.36 13.26 53.85
C GLY A 423 23.59 14.59 54.03
N ILE A 424 22.63 14.53 54.97
CA ILE A 424 22.26 15.57 55.96
C ILE A 424 21.08 16.51 55.61
N SER A 425 20.28 16.69 56.66
CA SER A 425 18.93 17.27 56.84
C SER A 425 19.00 18.79 57.27
N PRO A 426 17.99 19.39 57.95
CA PRO A 426 16.87 20.19 57.41
C PRO A 426 16.78 21.63 58.00
N HIS A 427 15.92 22.55 57.48
CA HIS A 427 15.23 23.64 58.23
C HIS A 427 14.29 24.46 57.29
N ARG A 428 12.97 24.51 57.52
CA ARG A 428 12.12 25.34 58.43
C ARG A 428 11.71 26.74 57.91
N ARG A 429 10.39 26.84 57.63
CA ARG A 429 9.36 27.80 58.13
C ARG A 429 9.26 29.26 57.63
N ASN A 430 7.98 29.66 57.54
CA ASN A 430 7.31 30.98 57.68
C ASN A 430 6.94 31.68 56.35
N LEU A 431 5.80 32.38 56.15
CA LEU A 431 4.61 32.77 56.92
C LEU A 431 3.56 33.33 55.91
N VAL A 432 2.27 33.22 56.21
CA VAL A 432 1.04 33.78 55.55
C VAL A 432 0.94 35.31 55.92
N PRO A 433 0.15 36.28 55.33
CA PRO A 433 -1.22 36.12 54.80
C PRO A 433 -1.82 37.07 53.72
N SER A 434 -3.02 36.66 53.25
CA SER A 434 -4.25 37.42 52.90
C SER A 434 -4.28 38.45 51.77
N HIS A 435 -5.20 38.25 50.81
CA HIS A 435 -6.36 39.15 50.63
C HIS A 435 -7.54 38.42 49.94
N THR A 436 -8.71 38.57 50.57
CA THR A 436 -10.06 38.14 50.18
C THR A 436 -10.82 39.28 49.51
N THR A 437 -11.62 38.99 48.46
CA THR A 437 -12.96 39.50 48.07
C THR A 437 -13.16 39.25 46.56
N ALA A 438 -14.30 38.88 46.00
CA ALA A 438 -15.65 38.68 46.51
C ALA A 438 -16.39 37.66 45.61
N VAL A 439 -17.30 36.93 46.24
CA VAL A 439 -18.32 36.08 45.63
C VAL A 439 -19.50 36.96 45.18
N SER A 440 -20.04 36.72 43.98
CA SER A 440 -21.44 36.99 43.70
C SER A 440 -22.08 35.73 43.09
N ARG A 441 -22.95 35.11 43.88
CA ARG A 441 -23.91 34.07 43.47
C ARG A 441 -25.01 34.70 42.60
N TYR A 442 -25.37 34.02 41.51
CA TYR A 442 -26.74 33.92 40.99
C TYR A 442 -26.89 32.44 40.58
N THR A 443 -27.45 31.61 41.47
CA THR A 443 -28.84 31.09 41.41
C THR A 443 -29.10 30.25 40.16
N THR A 444 -29.30 28.96 40.44
CA THR A 444 -30.02 27.96 39.65
C THR A 444 -31.25 28.55 38.96
N SER A 445 -31.27 28.47 37.63
CA SER A 445 -32.50 28.47 36.84
C SER A 445 -32.41 27.36 35.81
N ASP A 446 -33.42 26.50 35.83
CA ASP A 446 -33.70 25.41 34.91
C ASP A 446 -33.87 25.91 33.47
N ASP A 447 -32.77 26.17 32.77
CA ASP A 447 -32.75 26.41 31.32
C ASP A 447 -31.49 25.77 30.69
N ALA A 448 -31.44 24.42 30.72
CA ALA A 448 -30.51 23.63 29.92
C ALA A 448 -31.07 23.33 28.51
N THR A 449 -31.82 24.27 27.92
CA THR A 449 -32.54 24.11 26.65
C THR A 449 -32.43 25.32 25.71
N SER A 450 -31.27 25.98 25.67
CA SER A 450 -30.96 26.90 24.55
C SER A 450 -29.67 26.48 23.85
N VAL A 451 -29.74 25.31 23.21
CA VAL A 451 -29.00 25.09 21.96
C VAL A 451 -29.49 26.18 21.01
N GLN A 452 -28.68 27.18 20.71
CA GLN A 452 -28.89 27.89 19.45
C GLN A 452 -28.73 26.84 18.37
N GLU A 453 -29.86 26.37 17.86
CA GLU A 453 -29.96 25.53 16.67
C GLU A 453 -29.20 26.24 15.55
N TRP A 454 -27.99 25.77 15.29
CA TRP A 454 -27.31 26.07 14.05
C TRP A 454 -28.15 25.40 12.94
N ASN A 455 -28.46 26.11 11.86
CA ASN A 455 -29.09 25.51 10.69
C ASN A 455 -28.13 24.43 10.13
N ILE A 456 -28.43 23.18 10.44
CA ILE A 456 -27.62 21.99 10.17
C ILE A 456 -27.94 21.48 8.78
N VAL A 457 -26.91 21.16 8.00
CA VAL A 457 -27.10 20.57 6.66
C VAL A 457 -26.34 19.25 6.53
N GLY A 458 -27.08 18.20 6.16
CA GLY A 458 -26.60 16.83 6.03
C GLY A 458 -26.24 16.48 4.59
N TYR A 459 -25.15 15.74 4.42
CA TYR A 459 -24.63 15.27 3.12
C TYR A 459 -24.84 13.75 2.92
N ARG A 460 -24.99 13.33 1.66
CA ARG A 460 -25.21 11.94 1.20
C ARG A 460 -23.98 11.44 0.43
N GLY A 461 -23.47 10.24 0.76
CA GLY A 461 -22.43 9.58 -0.04
C GLY A 461 -22.86 9.35 -1.50
N ILE A 462 -21.92 9.53 -2.43
CA ILE A 462 -22.11 9.20 -3.85
C ILE A 462 -21.86 7.69 -4.02
N GLU A 463 -22.91 6.91 -4.25
CA GLU A 463 -22.76 5.59 -4.87
C GLU A 463 -22.51 5.79 -6.38
N GLY A 464 -21.31 5.45 -6.82
CA GLY A 464 -20.93 5.41 -8.24
C GLY A 464 -20.32 6.69 -8.79
N CYS A 465 -18.99 6.85 -8.65
CA CYS A 465 -18.18 7.73 -9.50
C CYS A 465 -16.71 7.24 -9.56
N PRO A 466 -15.97 7.48 -10.67
CA PRO A 466 -14.67 6.89 -10.93
C PRO A 466 -13.50 7.61 -10.22
N GLU A 467 -12.40 6.85 -10.09
CA GLU A 467 -11.11 7.16 -9.46
C GLU A 467 -10.51 8.54 -9.82
N SER A 468 -9.92 9.25 -8.83
CA SER A 468 -8.89 10.25 -9.10
C SER A 468 -7.96 10.61 -7.89
N HIS A 469 -6.65 10.45 -8.16
CA HIS A 469 -5.42 11.19 -7.80
C HIS A 469 -5.01 11.66 -6.38
N ASN A 470 -3.77 11.24 -6.04
CA ASN A 470 -2.76 11.61 -5.01
C ASN A 470 -2.82 12.97 -4.30
N ILE A 471 -2.52 12.99 -2.99
CA ILE A 471 -2.04 14.17 -2.22
C ILE A 471 -1.03 13.75 -1.13
N ALA A 472 0.12 14.43 -1.07
CA ALA A 472 1.23 14.22 -0.14
C ALA A 472 1.14 15.07 1.15
N SER A 473 1.63 14.55 2.29
CA SER A 473 1.76 15.25 3.57
C SER A 473 3.19 15.78 3.80
N ALA A 474 3.33 17.03 4.27
CA ALA A 474 4.61 17.63 4.69
C ALA A 474 4.65 17.83 6.22
N SER A 475 5.83 17.67 6.83
CA SER A 475 6.11 17.87 8.26
C SER A 475 6.91 19.16 8.51
N ILE A 476 6.58 19.94 9.55
CA ILE A 476 7.33 21.16 9.97
C ILE A 476 7.86 20.99 11.43
N PRO A 477 9.18 21.07 11.70
CA PRO A 477 9.78 20.85 13.04
C PRO A 477 9.82 22.01 14.05
N GLN A 478 9.23 23.19 13.82
CA GLN A 478 9.58 24.40 14.59
C GLN A 478 8.71 24.77 15.80
N LEU A 479 7.80 23.92 16.29
CA LEU A 479 6.94 24.23 17.45
C LEU A 479 7.44 23.68 18.80
N VAL A 480 8.59 23.01 18.83
CA VAL A 480 9.12 22.36 20.06
C VAL A 480 9.76 23.35 21.04
N GLU A 481 10.18 24.54 20.59
CA GLU A 481 10.86 25.53 21.44
C GLU A 481 9.89 26.33 22.36
N ALA A 482 8.59 26.31 22.10
CA ALA A 482 7.59 27.12 22.82
C ALA A 482 7.13 26.51 24.17
N ARG A 483 7.69 25.37 24.58
CA ARG A 483 7.19 24.56 25.71
C ARG A 483 7.63 25.03 27.11
N ARG A 484 8.27 26.19 27.26
CA ARG A 484 8.89 26.61 28.54
C ARG A 484 8.21 27.74 29.31
N ARG A 485 7.02 28.20 28.94
CA ARG A 485 6.31 29.20 29.74
C ARG A 485 4.83 28.85 29.86
N GLU A 486 4.40 28.63 31.09
CA GLU A 486 3.02 28.38 31.48
C GLU A 486 2.17 29.64 31.18
N ASP A 487 1.20 29.53 30.26
CA ASP A 487 -0.11 30.20 30.29
C ASP A 487 -0.85 29.99 28.95
N GLY A 488 -2.08 29.45 29.00
CA GLY A 488 -2.91 29.09 27.83
C GLY A 488 -3.32 30.26 26.91
N ASN A 489 -3.04 31.50 27.29
CA ASN A 489 -3.21 32.67 26.42
C ASN A 489 -2.08 32.82 25.38
N ASP A 490 -0.92 32.20 25.58
CA ASP A 490 0.25 32.41 24.71
C ASP A 490 0.16 31.60 23.40
N MET A 491 -0.58 30.49 23.40
CA MET A 491 -0.78 29.66 22.20
C MET A 491 -1.60 30.39 21.11
N VAL A 492 -2.56 31.22 21.53
CA VAL A 492 -3.40 32.03 20.63
C VAL A 492 -2.59 33.17 20.01
N SER A 493 -1.73 33.84 20.80
CA SER A 493 -0.81 34.85 20.27
C SER A 493 0.25 34.27 19.35
N SER A 494 0.73 33.05 19.62
CA SER A 494 1.68 32.36 18.74
C SER A 494 1.06 31.96 17.40
N LEU A 495 -0.16 31.41 17.37
CA LEU A 495 -0.87 31.07 16.13
C LEU A 495 -1.22 32.31 15.30
N VAL A 496 -1.66 33.40 15.94
CA VAL A 496 -2.01 34.67 15.27
C VAL A 496 -0.77 35.45 14.82
N ARG A 497 0.37 35.36 15.53
CA ARG A 497 1.66 35.93 15.06
C ARG A 497 2.22 35.13 13.90
N TYR A 498 2.19 33.79 13.98
CA TYR A 498 2.67 32.94 12.89
C TYR A 498 1.85 33.15 11.61
N SER A 499 0.53 33.41 11.71
CA SER A 499 -0.30 33.71 10.54
C SER A 499 -0.07 35.11 9.94
N ARG A 500 0.48 36.06 10.72
CA ARG A 500 0.77 37.44 10.26
C ARG A 500 2.16 37.60 9.65
N ASP A 501 3.11 36.74 10.03
CA ASP A 501 4.50 36.78 9.57
C ASP A 501 4.80 35.78 8.43
N LEU A 502 3.79 35.09 7.91
CA LEU A 502 3.93 34.22 6.75
C LEU A 502 4.06 35.05 5.45
N PRO A 503 5.13 34.89 4.68
CA PRO A 503 5.23 35.53 3.39
C PRO A 503 4.16 34.94 2.43
N ALA A 504 3.57 35.82 1.60
CA ALA A 504 2.42 35.52 0.74
C ALA A 504 2.70 34.43 -0.33
N ASP A 505 3.95 34.01 -0.47
CA ASP A 505 4.50 33.04 -1.42
C ASP A 505 4.33 31.58 -0.98
N ILE A 506 4.12 31.30 0.32
CA ILE A 506 3.89 29.94 0.85
C ILE A 506 2.52 29.37 0.44
N CYS A 507 1.57 30.22 0.05
CA CYS A 507 0.17 29.85 -0.26
C CYS A 507 -0.17 29.77 -1.76
N SER A 508 0.82 29.70 -2.66
CA SER A 508 0.56 29.68 -4.12
C SER A 508 0.56 28.27 -4.75
N ARG A 509 0.77 27.22 -3.96
CA ARG A 509 0.73 25.82 -4.41
C ARG A 509 -0.39 25.11 -3.67
N GLY A 510 -1.39 24.61 -4.40
CA GLY A 510 -2.49 23.83 -3.86
C GLY A 510 -2.01 22.80 -2.81
N SER A 511 -2.60 22.86 -1.61
CA SER A 511 -2.36 22.04 -0.40
C SER A 511 -1.28 22.56 0.56
N CYS A 512 -1.70 23.18 1.67
CA CYS A 512 -0.91 23.26 2.90
C CYS A 512 -1.66 22.54 4.03
N HIS A 513 -1.05 21.53 4.65
CA HIS A 513 -1.54 20.94 5.89
C HIS A 513 -0.90 21.67 7.08
N TRP A 514 -1.69 22.09 8.07
CA TRP A 514 -1.17 22.72 9.29
C TRP A 514 -1.60 21.93 10.54
N ALA A 515 -0.61 21.63 11.40
CA ALA A 515 -0.68 21.13 12.77
C ALA A 515 -1.36 19.76 13.02
N GLN A 516 -0.53 18.71 13.14
CA GLN A 516 -0.71 17.70 14.19
C GLN A 516 -0.37 18.37 15.53
N CYS A 517 -1.34 18.54 16.42
CA CYS A 517 -1.05 18.92 17.81
C CYS A 517 -0.68 17.67 18.61
N LEU A 518 0.53 17.70 19.17
CA LEU A 518 1.18 16.65 19.97
C LEU A 518 0.43 16.33 21.27
N VAL A 519 0.22 15.04 21.56
CA VAL A 519 0.25 14.47 22.92
C VAL A 519 1.20 13.25 22.91
N PRO A 520 2.13 13.14 23.87
CA PRO A 520 2.92 11.94 24.09
C PRO A 520 2.04 10.86 24.75
N GLU A 521 2.19 9.61 24.31
CA GLU A 521 1.44 8.40 24.69
C GLU A 521 0.17 8.13 23.86
N ALA A 522 0.33 7.22 22.89
CA ALA A 522 -0.65 6.26 22.37
C ALA A 522 -2.16 6.64 22.38
N ARG A 523 -2.71 6.82 21.16
CA ARG A 523 -4.16 6.76 20.77
C ARG A 523 -4.98 8.05 20.61
N THR A 524 -4.42 9.27 20.61
CA THR A 524 -5.25 10.50 20.65
C THR A 524 -5.16 11.47 19.45
N ASN A 525 -5.02 10.98 18.22
CA ASN A 525 -5.26 11.84 17.03
C ASN A 525 -6.77 11.91 16.74
N LYS A 526 -7.49 12.76 17.50
CA LYS A 526 -8.97 12.87 17.45
C LYS A 526 -9.51 13.95 16.50
N SER A 527 -8.62 14.79 15.97
CA SER A 527 -8.99 15.87 15.05
C SER A 527 -7.85 16.31 14.15
N VAL A 528 -8.18 16.80 12.95
CA VAL A 528 -7.22 17.41 12.02
C VAL A 528 -7.73 18.76 11.52
N VAL A 529 -6.82 19.72 11.31
CA VAL A 529 -7.10 20.99 10.62
C VAL A 529 -6.45 20.96 9.24
N GLU A 530 -7.23 21.17 8.18
CA GLU A 530 -6.78 21.25 6.80
C GLU A 530 -6.89 22.68 6.28
N MET A 531 -5.85 23.22 5.63
CA MET A 531 -5.99 24.46 4.86
C MET A 531 -6.31 24.12 3.39
N LYS A 532 -7.45 24.61 2.92
CA LYS A 532 -7.91 24.58 1.54
C LYS A 532 -7.71 25.97 0.94
N LEU A 533 -7.19 26.03 -0.28
CA LEU A 533 -6.82 27.31 -0.87
C LEU A 533 -8.02 28.09 -1.42
N ASP A 534 -9.01 27.47 -2.08
CA ASP A 534 -9.91 28.29 -2.92
C ASP A 534 -11.43 28.10 -2.82
N VAL A 535 -12.00 27.06 -2.18
CA VAL A 535 -13.47 26.85 -2.28
C VAL A 535 -14.11 26.31 -1.00
N ASP A 536 -15.15 27.00 -0.54
CA ASP A 536 -16.21 26.41 0.28
C ASP A 536 -17.04 25.48 -0.61
N PHE A 537 -16.97 24.17 -0.40
CA PHE A 537 -17.70 23.19 -1.22
C PHE A 537 -19.17 23.03 -0.79
N ILE A 538 -19.60 23.77 0.24
CA ILE A 538 -20.96 23.78 0.77
C ILE A 538 -21.65 25.10 0.41
N THR A 539 -22.93 25.08 0.02
CA THR A 539 -23.73 26.30 -0.24
C THR A 539 -24.19 26.97 1.06
N GLU A 540 -24.81 28.16 0.99
CA GLU A 540 -25.40 28.80 2.19
C GLU A 540 -26.59 28.01 2.74
N GLU A 541 -27.29 27.28 1.85
CA GLU A 541 -28.33 26.29 2.16
C GLU A 541 -27.74 24.92 2.54
N GLY A 542 -26.41 24.86 2.66
CA GLY A 542 -25.58 23.74 3.10
C GLY A 542 -25.50 22.53 2.18
N GLN A 543 -25.88 22.65 0.91
CA GLN A 543 -25.77 21.56 -0.05
C GLN A 543 -24.35 21.44 -0.60
N LEU A 544 -23.92 20.22 -0.95
CA LEU A 544 -22.66 20.03 -1.67
C LEU A 544 -22.79 20.69 -3.06
N LYS A 545 -21.84 21.54 -3.40
CA LYS A 545 -21.73 22.09 -4.75
C LYS A 545 -21.33 20.98 -5.72
N VAL A 546 -22.08 20.83 -6.81
CA VAL A 546 -21.97 19.69 -7.75
C VAL A 546 -20.87 19.92 -8.81
N ASP A 547 -20.01 20.92 -8.64
CA ASP A 547 -18.87 21.14 -9.51
C ASP A 547 -17.70 20.20 -9.13
N LYS A 548 -16.85 19.91 -10.12
CA LYS A 548 -15.74 18.96 -9.97
C LYS A 548 -14.77 19.35 -8.86
N GLN A 549 -14.54 20.64 -8.62
CA GLN A 549 -13.59 21.12 -7.62
C GLN A 549 -14.15 20.91 -6.20
N SER A 550 -15.43 21.20 -6.01
CA SER A 550 -16.15 20.97 -4.74
C SER A 550 -16.27 19.48 -4.41
N ILE A 551 -16.55 18.63 -5.39
CA ILE A 551 -16.57 17.16 -5.23
C ILE A 551 -15.19 16.64 -4.80
N ASN A 552 -14.12 17.07 -5.48
CA ASN A 552 -12.76 16.66 -5.12
C ASN A 552 -12.35 17.11 -3.71
N ALA A 553 -12.73 18.33 -3.32
CA ALA A 553 -12.48 18.85 -1.97
C ALA A 553 -13.20 18.05 -0.88
N ALA A 554 -14.46 17.66 -1.13
CA ALA A 554 -15.24 16.83 -0.22
C ALA A 554 -14.66 15.40 -0.10
N ILE A 555 -14.25 14.78 -1.22
CA ILE A 555 -13.60 13.46 -1.24
C ILE A 555 -12.32 13.47 -0.41
N GLN A 556 -11.49 14.50 -0.58
CA GLN A 556 -10.24 14.62 0.18
C GLN A 556 -10.51 14.71 1.69
N LEU A 557 -11.47 15.54 2.09
CA LEU A 557 -11.78 15.76 3.50
C LEU A 557 -12.39 14.50 4.15
N ALA A 558 -13.26 13.79 3.42
CA ALA A 558 -13.78 12.49 3.83
C ALA A 558 -12.69 11.42 3.95
N THR A 559 -11.66 11.47 3.08
CA THR A 559 -10.52 10.54 3.13
C THR A 559 -9.72 10.71 4.43
N SER A 560 -9.46 11.96 4.84
CA SER A 560 -8.79 12.27 6.11
C SER A 560 -9.62 11.86 7.32
N ALA A 561 -10.92 12.18 7.32
CA ALA A 561 -11.82 11.78 8.40
C ALA A 561 -11.90 10.26 8.56
N ARG A 562 -12.02 9.51 7.45
CA ARG A 562 -12.00 8.04 7.46
C ARG A 562 -10.71 7.51 8.09
N SER A 563 -9.56 8.06 7.70
CA SER A 563 -8.27 7.65 8.29
C SER A 563 -8.20 7.90 9.79
N LEU A 564 -8.82 8.97 10.29
CA LEU A 564 -8.91 9.22 11.73
C LEU A 564 -9.85 8.22 12.42
N LEU A 565 -11.05 7.97 11.88
CA LEU A 565 -12.00 6.98 12.41
C LEU A 565 -11.39 5.58 12.48
N VAL A 566 -10.65 5.20 11.42
CA VAL A 566 -9.91 3.95 11.34
C VAL A 566 -8.77 3.92 12.34
N ASN A 567 -8.03 5.00 12.61
CA ASN A 567 -6.93 4.91 13.57
C ASN A 567 -7.36 5.04 15.04
N SER A 568 -8.34 5.90 15.35
CA SER A 568 -8.72 6.18 16.73
C SER A 568 -9.71 5.14 17.29
N GLY A 569 -10.65 4.68 16.46
CA GLY A 569 -11.74 3.82 16.91
C GLY A 569 -12.92 4.58 17.48
N ASP A 570 -12.88 5.90 17.40
CA ASP A 570 -13.96 6.74 17.89
C ASP A 570 -15.22 6.54 17.02
N THR A 571 -16.35 6.90 17.61
CA THR A 571 -17.64 6.89 16.92
C THR A 571 -17.71 8.04 15.91
N HIS A 572 -17.02 9.15 16.20
CA HIS A 572 -16.94 10.34 15.36
C HIS A 572 -15.55 10.97 15.38
N VAL A 573 -15.23 11.76 14.35
CA VAL A 573 -13.99 12.56 14.30
C VAL A 573 -14.26 13.95 13.77
N TYR A 574 -13.36 14.88 14.08
CA TYR A 574 -13.48 16.26 13.65
C TYR A 574 -12.42 16.64 12.62
N VAL A 575 -12.86 17.21 11.51
CA VAL A 575 -11.98 17.82 10.51
C VAL A 575 -12.36 19.28 10.36
N SER A 576 -11.41 20.20 10.48
CA SER A 576 -11.65 21.62 10.23
C SER A 576 -11.05 22.03 8.89
N ALA A 577 -11.81 22.70 8.02
CA ALA A 577 -11.29 23.23 6.76
C ALA A 577 -11.24 24.76 6.80
N VAL A 578 -10.06 25.33 6.56
CA VAL A 578 -9.87 26.77 6.34
C VAL A 578 -9.89 27.02 4.82
N PHE A 579 -10.66 27.97 4.33
CA PHE A 579 -10.76 28.35 2.92
C PHE A 579 -10.64 29.87 2.73
N GLN A 580 -10.17 30.31 1.56
CA GLN A 580 -9.93 31.72 1.23
C GLN A 580 -9.04 32.45 2.25
N HIS A 581 -8.19 31.72 2.97
CA HIS A 581 -7.34 32.21 4.07
C HIS A 581 -8.05 32.91 5.24
N LYS A 582 -9.39 32.90 5.28
CA LYS A 582 -10.17 33.69 6.24
C LYS A 582 -11.31 32.89 6.87
N SER A 583 -12.00 32.10 6.08
CA SER A 583 -13.22 31.41 6.49
C SER A 583 -12.92 29.96 6.88
N THR A 584 -13.60 29.45 7.89
CA THR A 584 -13.40 28.11 8.42
C THR A 584 -14.75 27.42 8.62
N ARG A 585 -14.78 26.11 8.38
CA ARG A 585 -15.87 25.21 8.79
C ARG A 585 -15.32 24.05 9.61
N ILE A 586 -16.06 23.65 10.63
CA ILE A 586 -15.80 22.44 11.41
C ILE A 586 -16.75 21.36 10.90
N TYR A 587 -16.20 20.20 10.57
CA TYR A 587 -16.92 19.03 10.10
C TYR A 587 -16.83 17.93 11.16
N ARG A 588 -17.97 17.43 11.62
CA ARG A 588 -18.08 16.24 12.47
C ARG A 588 -18.45 15.07 11.59
N PHE A 589 -17.52 14.15 11.38
CA PHE A 589 -17.70 12.95 10.57
C PHE A 589 -18.16 11.78 11.43
N ASP A 590 -19.08 10.99 10.90
CA ASP A 590 -19.38 9.63 11.34
C ASP A 590 -19.04 8.62 10.22
N ARG A 591 -19.52 7.37 10.35
CA ARG A 591 -19.26 6.30 9.38
C ARG A 591 -20.12 6.36 8.11
N CYS A 592 -21.08 7.28 8.01
CA CYS A 592 -21.95 7.47 6.83
C CYS A 592 -21.77 8.83 6.15
N GLY A 593 -21.32 9.85 6.87
CA GLY A 593 -21.17 11.19 6.33
C GLY A 593 -20.63 12.18 7.34
N PHE A 594 -21.04 13.45 7.20
CA PHE A 594 -20.62 14.51 8.11
C PHE A 594 -21.72 15.55 8.32
N LYS A 595 -21.65 16.23 9.47
CA LYS A 595 -22.34 17.50 9.71
C LYS A 595 -21.31 18.63 9.69
N ALA A 596 -21.65 19.77 9.10
CA ALA A 596 -20.77 20.92 9.01
C ALA A 596 -21.33 22.11 9.80
N SER A 597 -20.45 22.86 10.47
CA SER A 597 -20.80 24.18 11.02
C SER A 597 -21.06 25.18 9.89
N PRO A 598 -21.73 26.31 10.15
CA PRO A 598 -21.64 27.47 9.27
C PRO A 598 -20.19 27.92 9.08
N ALA A 599 -19.94 28.62 7.97
CA ALA A 599 -18.66 29.28 7.75
C ALA A 599 -18.49 30.41 8.76
N PHE A 600 -17.32 30.49 9.40
CA PHE A 600 -16.96 31.57 10.30
C PHE A 600 -15.54 32.06 10.03
N GLU A 601 -15.27 33.34 10.29
CA GLU A 601 -13.94 33.90 10.10
C GLU A 601 -13.06 33.63 11.32
N TRP A 602 -12.22 32.61 11.26
CA TRP A 602 -11.48 32.13 12.45
C TRP A 602 -10.53 33.18 13.04
N ASN A 603 -10.08 34.15 12.24
CA ASN A 603 -9.22 35.26 12.66
C ASN A 603 -10.00 36.42 13.30
N VAL A 604 -11.33 36.46 13.16
CA VAL A 604 -12.22 37.43 13.81
C VAL A 604 -12.95 36.79 14.99
N GLU A 605 -13.39 35.55 14.83
CA GLU A 605 -14.09 34.75 15.82
C GLU A 605 -13.38 33.40 16.04
N PRO A 606 -12.31 33.35 16.85
CA PRO A 606 -11.55 32.11 17.09
C PRO A 606 -12.25 31.16 18.08
N ARG A 607 -13.32 31.61 18.77
CA ARG A 607 -13.99 30.86 19.85
C ARG A 607 -14.41 29.44 19.43
N PRO A 608 -14.97 29.17 18.23
CA PRO A 608 -15.36 27.82 17.83
C PRO A 608 -14.18 26.85 17.77
N VAL A 609 -13.05 27.27 17.20
CA VAL A 609 -11.83 26.45 17.10
C VAL A 609 -11.22 26.22 18.48
N VAL A 610 -11.13 27.26 19.31
CA VAL A 610 -10.61 27.16 20.68
C VAL A 610 -11.47 26.24 21.53
N THR A 611 -12.80 26.32 21.39
CA THR A 611 -13.74 25.45 22.13
C THR A 611 -13.61 24.00 21.70
N LEU A 612 -13.48 23.73 20.39
CA LEU A 612 -13.24 22.39 19.86
C LEU A 612 -11.94 21.81 20.42
N VAL A 613 -10.83 22.53 20.30
CA VAL A 613 -9.51 22.11 20.82
C VAL A 613 -9.60 21.86 22.33
N HIS A 614 -10.16 22.80 23.10
CA HIS A 614 -10.31 22.63 24.55
C HIS A 614 -11.10 21.36 24.90
N ARG A 615 -12.23 21.09 24.22
CA ARG A 615 -13.06 19.91 24.49
C ARG A 615 -12.41 18.58 24.05
N LEU A 616 -11.52 18.61 23.07
CA LEU A 616 -10.77 17.42 22.64
C LEU A 616 -9.66 17.04 23.64
N PHE A 617 -9.08 18.03 24.32
CA PHE A 617 -7.89 17.83 25.16
C PHE A 617 -8.17 17.94 26.68
N VAL A 618 -9.31 18.52 27.09
CA VAL A 618 -9.72 18.64 28.49
C VAL A 618 -11.01 17.82 28.70
N PRO A 619 -10.93 16.63 29.31
CA PRO A 619 -12.12 15.83 29.60
C PRO A 619 -13.04 16.55 30.57
N GLN A 620 -14.36 16.48 30.34
CA GLN A 620 -15.32 16.88 31.37
C GLN A 620 -15.48 15.73 32.35
N THR A 621 -15.28 15.96 33.64
CA THR A 621 -15.71 15.00 34.66
C THR A 621 -17.23 15.01 34.72
N LEU A 622 -17.86 13.93 34.26
CA LEU A 622 -19.22 13.61 34.69
C LEU A 622 -19.12 13.17 36.17
N GLY A 623 -20.10 13.51 37.00
CA GLY A 623 -20.09 13.40 38.47
C GLY A 623 -19.86 12.00 39.07
N ASP A 624 -19.52 11.02 38.22
CA ASP A 624 -19.55 9.59 38.49
C ASP A 624 -18.15 8.96 38.32
N GLY A 625 -17.12 9.78 38.06
CA GLY A 625 -15.73 9.34 37.89
C GLY A 625 -15.33 8.93 36.46
N TRP A 626 -16.23 9.06 35.49
CA TRP A 626 -15.95 8.87 34.07
C TRP A 626 -15.44 10.18 33.43
N LEU A 627 -14.37 10.08 32.64
CA LEU A 627 -13.84 11.19 31.84
C LEU A 627 -14.62 11.26 30.53
N ASP A 628 -15.46 12.28 30.35
CA ASP A 628 -16.18 12.55 29.10
C ASP A 628 -15.24 13.26 28.13
N TYR A 629 -14.58 12.46 27.29
CA TYR A 629 -14.03 12.94 26.03
C TYR A 629 -15.16 12.85 25.00
N VAL A 630 -15.62 14.00 24.52
CA VAL A 630 -16.68 14.12 23.52
C VAL A 630 -16.45 13.14 22.36
N ASP A 631 -17.45 12.29 22.07
CA ASP A 631 -17.53 11.34 20.94
C ASP A 631 -16.62 10.08 20.95
N GLN A 632 -16.04 9.70 22.09
CA GLN A 632 -15.42 8.38 22.23
C GLN A 632 -16.46 7.26 22.27
N ASP A 633 -16.05 6.05 21.86
CA ASP A 633 -16.79 4.84 22.16
C ASP A 633 -16.78 4.61 23.68
N ASP A 634 -17.90 4.91 24.32
CA ASP A 634 -18.08 4.83 25.78
C ASP A 634 -18.33 3.40 26.27
N THR A 635 -18.28 2.43 25.36
CA THR A 635 -18.34 0.99 25.66
C THR A 635 -16.97 0.31 25.63
N ILE A 636 -15.90 1.09 25.43
CA ILE A 636 -14.51 0.64 25.53
C ILE A 636 -13.81 1.39 26.67
N SER A 637 -13.15 0.66 27.56
CA SER A 637 -12.40 1.28 28.67
C SER A 637 -11.07 0.55 28.94
N SER A 638 -10.20 1.17 29.73
CA SER A 638 -8.94 0.53 30.16
C SER A 638 -9.22 -0.57 31.18
N ALA A 639 -8.60 -1.74 31.01
CA ALA A 639 -8.64 -2.80 32.02
C ALA A 639 -7.83 -2.39 33.27
N SER A 640 -8.34 -2.69 34.45
CA SER A 640 -7.64 -2.48 35.72
C SER A 640 -6.46 -3.45 35.87
N PRO A 641 -5.45 -3.12 36.71
CA PRO A 641 -4.33 -4.01 36.96
C PRO A 641 -4.74 -5.42 37.43
N GLU A 642 -5.80 -5.53 38.23
CA GLU A 642 -6.28 -6.82 38.74
C GLU A 642 -6.97 -7.65 37.65
N GLU A 643 -7.80 -7.03 36.81
CA GLU A 643 -8.41 -7.68 35.65
C GLU A 643 -7.34 -8.19 34.66
N LYS A 644 -6.32 -7.36 34.37
CA LYS A 644 -5.17 -7.74 33.53
C LYS A 644 -4.43 -8.93 34.12
N LYS A 645 -4.17 -8.92 35.43
CA LYS A 645 -3.49 -10.02 36.13
C LYS A 645 -4.28 -11.32 36.10
N ARG A 646 -5.61 -11.28 36.27
CA ARG A 646 -6.49 -12.46 36.17
C ARG A 646 -6.40 -13.09 34.78
N LEU A 647 -6.53 -12.29 33.73
CA LEU A 647 -6.42 -12.78 32.36
C LEU A 647 -5.01 -13.29 32.04
N TRP A 648 -3.97 -12.54 32.42
CA TRP A 648 -2.58 -12.95 32.21
C TRP A 648 -2.28 -14.32 32.84
N THR A 649 -2.77 -14.54 34.06
CA THR A 649 -2.61 -15.83 34.77
C THR A 649 -3.29 -16.97 34.00
N ALA A 650 -4.49 -16.75 33.48
CA ALA A 650 -5.21 -17.75 32.68
C ALA A 650 -4.50 -18.03 31.34
N LEU A 651 -4.00 -16.99 30.66
CA LEU A 651 -3.23 -17.14 29.41
C LEU A 651 -1.91 -17.90 29.64
N CYS A 652 -1.20 -17.65 30.74
CA CYS A 652 0.02 -18.36 31.10
C CYS A 652 -0.22 -19.83 31.49
N ALA A 653 -1.45 -20.19 31.86
CA ALA A 653 -1.84 -21.56 32.16
C ALA A 653 -2.27 -22.36 30.93
N ASP A 654 -2.57 -21.69 29.82
CA ASP A 654 -2.93 -22.31 28.54
C ASP A 654 -1.67 -22.57 27.68
N GLU A 655 -1.49 -23.81 27.24
CA GLU A 655 -0.30 -24.24 26.49
C GLU A 655 -0.14 -23.52 25.14
N PHE A 656 -1.24 -23.15 24.48
CA PHE A 656 -1.21 -22.47 23.20
C PHE A 656 -0.97 -20.97 23.38
N TYR A 657 -1.82 -20.29 24.17
CA TYR A 657 -1.77 -18.84 24.31
C TYR A 657 -0.53 -18.32 25.04
N LYS A 658 0.06 -19.11 25.94
CA LYS A 658 1.35 -18.80 26.56
C LYS A 658 2.47 -18.63 25.52
N THR A 659 2.42 -19.35 24.40
CA THR A 659 3.45 -19.26 23.35
C THR A 659 3.25 -18.07 22.42
N ILE A 660 2.00 -17.64 22.22
CA ILE A 660 1.66 -16.53 21.32
C ILE A 660 1.85 -15.17 22.00
N ILE A 661 1.59 -15.10 23.31
CA ILE A 661 1.59 -13.85 24.06
C ILE A 661 2.78 -13.88 25.02
N ALA A 662 3.99 -13.82 24.46
CA ALA A 662 5.23 -13.97 25.21
C ALA A 662 5.66 -12.70 25.98
N ASP A 663 5.00 -11.56 25.75
CA ASP A 663 5.38 -10.26 26.30
C ASP A 663 4.24 -9.62 27.12
N GLU A 664 4.45 -9.57 28.43
CA GLU A 664 3.51 -8.99 29.39
C GLU A 664 3.34 -7.47 29.21
N ALA A 665 4.38 -6.75 28.76
CA ALA A 665 4.29 -5.32 28.52
C ALA A 665 3.42 -5.02 27.30
N ILE A 666 3.57 -5.79 26.22
CA ILE A 666 2.72 -5.70 25.03
C ILE A 666 1.26 -6.05 25.38
N PHE A 667 1.04 -7.13 26.14
CA PHE A 667 -0.29 -7.47 26.64
C PHE A 667 -0.90 -6.32 27.46
N ASN A 668 -0.16 -5.79 28.43
CA ASN A 668 -0.63 -4.70 29.30
C ASN A 668 -0.95 -3.41 28.54
N TYR A 669 -0.21 -3.11 27.47
CA TYR A 669 -0.43 -1.95 26.62
C TYR A 669 -1.71 -2.07 25.77
N HIS A 670 -2.02 -3.26 25.27
CA HIS A 670 -3.18 -3.48 24.42
C HIS A 670 -4.46 -3.87 25.16
N CYS A 671 -4.37 -4.43 26.36
CA CYS A 671 -5.53 -4.97 27.09
C CYS A 671 -6.55 -3.89 27.48
N GLN A 672 -7.65 -3.85 26.73
CA GLN A 672 -8.83 -3.03 26.93
C GLN A 672 -10.06 -3.87 27.29
N LYS A 673 -11.08 -3.23 27.86
CA LYS A 673 -12.38 -3.80 28.17
C LYS A 673 -13.39 -3.39 27.12
N PHE A 674 -14.20 -4.35 26.69
CA PHE A 674 -15.27 -4.17 25.71
C PHE A 674 -16.57 -4.68 26.31
N ILE A 675 -17.66 -3.95 26.10
CA ILE A 675 -19.01 -4.49 26.32
C ILE A 675 -19.35 -5.38 25.11
N ALA A 676 -19.84 -6.59 25.37
CA ALA A 676 -20.31 -7.55 24.38
C ALA A 676 -21.57 -8.28 24.89
N SER A 677 -22.11 -9.23 24.12
CA SER A 677 -23.10 -10.18 24.60
C SER A 677 -22.65 -11.61 24.39
N HIS A 678 -23.15 -12.49 25.25
CA HIS A 678 -22.94 -13.92 25.19
C HIS A 678 -24.26 -14.67 25.47
N ARG A 679 -24.50 -15.77 24.79
CA ARG A 679 -25.68 -16.62 24.96
C ARG A 679 -25.59 -17.47 26.21
N ILE A 680 -26.75 -17.77 26.79
CA ILE A 680 -26.88 -18.78 27.84
C ILE A 680 -27.97 -19.79 27.45
N PRO A 681 -27.65 -21.09 27.33
CA PRO A 681 -26.29 -21.64 27.29
C PRO A 681 -25.56 -21.23 25.99
N PRO A 682 -24.22 -21.24 25.96
CA PRO A 682 -23.42 -20.65 24.87
C PRO A 682 -23.64 -21.24 23.47
N ASN A 683 -24.12 -22.49 23.39
CA ASN A 683 -24.28 -23.26 22.15
C ASN A 683 -25.75 -23.50 21.79
N ASP A 684 -26.68 -22.83 22.47
CA ASP A 684 -28.11 -22.90 22.15
C ASP A 684 -28.50 -21.70 21.28
N PRO A 685 -28.85 -21.91 20.00
CA PRO A 685 -29.27 -20.83 19.10
C PRO A 685 -30.57 -20.15 19.56
N HIS A 686 -31.37 -20.82 20.41
CA HIS A 686 -32.57 -20.26 21.03
C HIS A 686 -32.30 -19.62 22.41
N GLY A 687 -31.09 -19.78 22.93
CA GLY A 687 -30.71 -19.26 24.25
C GLY A 687 -30.76 -17.73 24.30
N PRO A 688 -31.24 -17.14 25.42
CA PRO A 688 -31.18 -15.69 25.61
C PRO A 688 -29.73 -15.18 25.61
N SER A 689 -29.53 -13.97 25.10
CA SER A 689 -28.27 -13.25 25.23
C SER A 689 -28.22 -12.45 26.54
N GLN A 690 -27.07 -12.47 27.20
CA GLN A 690 -26.74 -11.59 28.32
C GLN A 690 -25.57 -10.69 27.96
N PHE A 691 -25.47 -9.53 28.60
CA PHE A 691 -24.29 -8.67 28.46
C PHE A 691 -23.10 -9.25 29.24
N VAL A 692 -21.90 -9.09 28.67
CA VAL A 692 -20.64 -9.55 29.27
C VAL A 692 -19.52 -8.55 29.04
N THR A 693 -18.47 -8.64 29.84
CA THR A 693 -17.26 -7.83 29.71
C THR A 693 -16.16 -8.65 29.06
N CYS A 694 -15.67 -8.21 27.91
CA CYS A 694 -14.57 -8.85 27.20
C CYS A 694 -13.25 -8.12 27.44
N LEU A 695 -12.20 -8.85 27.79
CA LEU A 695 -10.84 -8.34 27.88
C LEU A 695 -10.05 -8.67 26.61
N GLN A 696 -9.45 -7.66 25.99
CA GLN A 696 -8.61 -7.83 24.80
C GLN A 696 -7.29 -8.53 25.10
N ILE A 697 -6.93 -9.44 24.20
CA ILE A 697 -5.73 -10.27 24.25
C ILE A 697 -4.80 -9.85 23.10
N GLY A 698 -3.73 -9.12 23.42
CA GLY A 698 -2.74 -8.67 22.43
C GLY A 698 -3.29 -7.61 21.45
N PRO A 699 -2.59 -7.33 20.33
CA PRO A 699 -3.02 -6.35 19.33
C PRO A 699 -4.29 -6.82 18.57
N PRO A 700 -4.99 -5.91 17.87
CA PRO A 700 -6.09 -6.29 16.98
C PRO A 700 -5.67 -7.35 15.96
N LEU A 701 -6.56 -8.30 15.67
CA LEU A 701 -6.37 -9.37 14.68
C LEU A 701 -6.40 -8.85 13.24
N SER A 702 -7.33 -7.95 12.98
CA SER A 702 -7.60 -7.43 11.65
C SER A 702 -8.34 -6.10 11.75
N GLN A 703 -8.14 -5.27 10.74
CA GLN A 703 -8.82 -4.00 10.58
C GLN A 703 -9.06 -3.74 9.09
N SER A 704 -10.27 -3.28 8.75
CA SER A 704 -10.58 -2.91 7.37
C SER A 704 -10.06 -1.50 7.05
N ASP A 705 -9.27 -1.37 6.00
CA ASP A 705 -8.66 -0.09 5.58
C ASP A 705 -9.33 0.54 4.34
N GLY A 706 -10.33 -0.16 3.78
CA GLY A 706 -11.03 0.19 2.53
C GLY A 706 -11.87 1.48 2.62
N PRO A 707 -11.92 2.30 1.55
CA PRO A 707 -12.74 3.55 1.50
C PRO A 707 -14.24 3.38 1.68
N PHE A 708 -14.76 2.18 1.48
CA PHE A 708 -16.20 1.89 1.54
C PHE A 708 -16.52 0.70 2.46
N SER A 709 -15.65 0.39 3.43
CA SER A 709 -15.82 -0.76 4.31
C SER A 709 -16.86 -0.51 5.42
N HIS A 710 -17.21 -1.58 6.14
CA HIS A 710 -17.96 -1.53 7.41
C HIS A 710 -17.11 -1.02 8.58
N ALA A 711 -15.88 -0.59 8.30
CA ALA A 711 -14.89 -0.15 9.27
C ALA A 711 -14.71 -1.17 10.42
N THR A 712 -14.70 -2.45 10.02
CA THR A 712 -14.62 -3.62 10.87
C THR A 712 -13.25 -3.71 11.54
N ARG A 713 -13.25 -4.04 12.82
CA ARG A 713 -12.07 -4.43 13.59
C ARG A 713 -12.35 -5.75 14.29
N VAL A 714 -11.32 -6.59 14.38
CA VAL A 714 -11.44 -7.89 15.03
C VAL A 714 -10.39 -7.99 16.11
N TYR A 715 -10.78 -8.45 17.29
CA TYR A 715 -9.91 -8.58 18.47
C TYR A 715 -9.97 -10.01 19.00
N ARG A 716 -8.84 -10.52 19.52
CA ARG A 716 -8.90 -11.67 20.44
C ARG A 716 -9.41 -11.17 21.78
N VAL A 717 -10.41 -11.82 22.33
CA VAL A 717 -10.94 -11.47 23.66
C VAL A 717 -11.22 -12.71 24.49
N ALA A 718 -11.19 -12.54 25.81
CA ALA A 718 -11.77 -13.49 26.76
C ALA A 718 -12.86 -12.79 27.58
N ILE A 719 -13.90 -13.52 27.93
CA ILE A 719 -14.96 -13.03 28.82
C ILE A 719 -14.39 -12.97 30.25
N LEU A 720 -14.45 -11.80 30.88
CA LEU A 720 -13.91 -11.55 32.22
C LEU A 720 -14.65 -12.36 33.28
N GLU A 721 -15.95 -12.51 33.10
CA GLU A 721 -16.85 -13.23 34.00
C GLU A 721 -16.55 -14.74 34.04
N ASP A 722 -15.99 -15.30 32.98
CA ASP A 722 -15.65 -16.73 32.88
C ASP A 722 -14.28 -17.06 33.50
N LEU A 723 -13.42 -16.07 33.74
CA LEU A 723 -12.07 -16.29 34.28
C LEU A 723 -12.11 -16.84 35.72
N PRO A 724 -11.36 -17.92 36.02
CA PRO A 724 -10.15 -18.35 35.31
C PRO A 724 -10.35 -19.39 34.18
N ALA A 725 -11.58 -19.83 33.89
CA ALA A 725 -11.82 -20.72 32.77
C ALA A 725 -11.64 -19.94 31.45
N LEU A 726 -10.53 -20.22 30.75
CA LEU A 726 -10.16 -19.45 29.57
C LEU A 726 -10.88 -19.98 28.32
N SER A 727 -11.84 -19.20 27.83
CA SER A 727 -12.37 -19.30 26.48
C SER A 727 -12.01 -18.05 25.71
N VAL A 728 -11.52 -18.21 24.48
CA VAL A 728 -11.04 -17.09 23.64
C VAL A 728 -11.91 -17.00 22.40
N TYR A 729 -12.36 -15.78 22.12
CA TYR A 729 -13.30 -15.43 21.06
C TYR A 729 -12.68 -14.40 20.13
N ALA A 730 -13.13 -14.40 18.88
CA ALA A 730 -12.96 -13.27 17.98
C ALA A 730 -14.11 -12.29 18.23
N LEU A 731 -13.82 -11.11 18.77
CA LEU A 731 -14.77 -10.01 18.87
C LEU A 731 -14.71 -9.21 17.57
N LYS A 732 -15.77 -9.32 16.76
CA LYS A 732 -15.95 -8.54 15.52
C LYS A 732 -16.72 -7.26 15.84
N ASP A 733 -16.05 -6.13 15.74
CA ASP A 733 -16.55 -4.77 16.01
C ASP A 733 -16.78 -4.05 14.67
N ALA A 734 -18.04 -3.75 14.31
CA ALA A 734 -18.38 -3.32 12.95
C ALA A 734 -19.56 -2.33 12.90
N TRP A 735 -19.62 -1.53 11.81
CA TRP A 735 -20.74 -0.63 11.54
C TRP A 735 -21.60 -1.17 10.40
N LYS A 736 -22.77 -1.67 10.77
CA LYS A 736 -23.71 -2.38 9.91
C LYS A 736 -24.83 -1.48 9.41
N GLN A 737 -25.34 -1.71 8.20
CA GLN A 737 -26.45 -0.95 7.62
C GLN A 737 -27.80 -1.34 8.24
N GLY A 738 -28.65 -0.33 8.49
CA GLY A 738 -30.03 -0.35 9.00
C GLY A 738 -30.86 -1.49 8.45
N TYR A 739 -30.96 -1.53 7.12
CA TYR A 739 -31.80 -2.44 6.37
C TYR A 739 -31.32 -3.90 6.34
N ARG A 740 -30.17 -4.25 6.92
CA ARG A 740 -29.64 -5.63 6.88
C ARG A 740 -30.04 -6.43 8.11
N ARG A 741 -30.34 -7.71 7.91
CA ARG A 741 -30.58 -8.70 8.98
C ARG A 741 -29.31 -8.97 9.78
N ASP A 742 -29.44 -9.23 11.08
CA ASP A 742 -28.31 -9.52 11.97
C ASP A 742 -27.57 -10.79 11.57
N GLU A 743 -26.23 -10.71 11.57
CA GLU A 743 -25.36 -11.81 11.15
C GLU A 743 -25.62 -13.07 11.98
N ILE A 744 -25.96 -12.88 13.27
CA ILE A 744 -26.28 -13.95 14.22
C ILE A 744 -27.48 -14.81 13.79
N ASP A 745 -28.48 -14.25 13.10
CA ASP A 745 -29.64 -15.00 12.61
C ASP A 745 -29.21 -16.07 11.58
N LEU A 746 -28.17 -15.76 10.79
CA LEU A 746 -27.65 -16.66 9.76
C LEU A 746 -26.84 -17.78 10.41
N TYR A 747 -25.99 -17.46 11.40
CA TYR A 747 -25.32 -18.47 12.21
C TYR A 747 -26.31 -19.40 12.92
N ASP A 748 -27.39 -18.85 13.47
CA ASP A 748 -28.40 -19.62 14.20
C ASP A 748 -29.20 -20.55 13.30
N SER A 749 -29.52 -20.10 12.08
CA SER A 749 -30.16 -20.95 11.06
C SER A 749 -29.30 -22.18 10.76
N ILE A 750 -28.00 -21.97 10.58
CA ILE A 750 -27.02 -23.02 10.32
C ILE A 750 -26.90 -23.94 11.54
N ALA A 751 -26.79 -23.39 12.75
CA ALA A 751 -26.64 -24.14 13.98
C ALA A 751 -27.84 -25.06 14.24
N VAL A 752 -29.08 -24.58 14.06
CA VAL A 752 -30.30 -25.40 14.20
C VAL A 752 -30.31 -26.55 13.19
N TYR A 753 -29.94 -26.27 11.93
CA TYR A 753 -29.86 -27.31 10.91
C TYR A 753 -28.82 -28.38 11.29
N VAL A 754 -27.62 -27.98 11.73
CA VAL A 754 -26.57 -28.91 12.18
C VAL A 754 -27.05 -29.74 13.38
N GLN A 755 -27.72 -29.14 14.35
CA GLN A 755 -28.32 -29.86 15.48
C GLN A 755 -29.39 -30.87 15.03
N SER A 756 -30.17 -30.55 14.00
CA SER A 756 -31.15 -31.49 13.44
C SER A 756 -30.51 -32.72 12.78
N LEU A 757 -29.30 -32.57 12.23
CA LEU A 757 -28.51 -33.68 11.71
C LEU A 757 -28.04 -34.60 12.86
N ASP A 758 -27.61 -34.02 13.97
CA ASP A 758 -27.20 -34.77 15.17
C ASP A 758 -28.31 -35.66 15.74
N ASP A 759 -29.55 -35.20 15.67
CA ASP A 759 -30.69 -36.02 16.06
C ASP A 759 -30.94 -37.17 15.08
N LEU A 760 -30.65 -37.01 13.79
CA LEU A 760 -30.73 -38.09 12.80
C LEU A 760 -29.64 -39.16 12.99
N GLU A 761 -28.40 -38.79 13.35
CA GLU A 761 -27.32 -39.76 13.67
C GLU A 761 -27.67 -40.66 14.88
N LYS A 762 -28.43 -40.13 15.84
CA LYS A 762 -28.95 -40.95 16.96
C LYS A 762 -29.91 -42.05 16.48
N PHE A 763 -30.54 -41.89 15.31
CA PHE A 763 -31.44 -42.88 14.70
C PHE A 763 -30.77 -43.72 13.60
N ASP A 764 -29.75 -43.19 12.92
CA ASP A 764 -28.96 -43.88 11.90
C ASP A 764 -27.46 -43.61 12.11
N GLN A 765 -26.77 -44.57 12.73
CA GLN A 765 -25.35 -44.45 13.08
C GLN A 765 -24.41 -44.40 11.86
N ASP A 766 -24.90 -44.59 10.63
CA ASP A 766 -24.09 -44.56 9.41
C ASP A 766 -24.28 -43.30 8.54
N ASP A 767 -25.04 -42.29 9.00
CA ASP A 767 -25.18 -41.05 8.24
C ASP A 767 -23.86 -40.27 8.13
N GLN A 768 -23.27 -40.33 6.94
CA GLN A 768 -21.99 -39.67 6.66
C GLN A 768 -22.09 -38.14 6.67
N ARG A 769 -23.28 -37.55 6.48
CA ARG A 769 -23.43 -36.08 6.46
C ARG A 769 -23.26 -35.49 7.85
N THR A 770 -23.88 -36.08 8.85
CA THR A 770 -23.77 -35.65 10.25
C THR A 770 -22.34 -35.81 10.79
N LYS A 771 -21.71 -36.96 10.53
CA LYS A 771 -20.29 -37.20 10.90
C LYS A 771 -19.34 -36.22 10.23
N LYS A 772 -19.57 -35.89 8.95
CA LYS A 772 -18.80 -34.86 8.23
C LYS A 772 -19.02 -33.47 8.83
N ALA A 773 -20.26 -33.05 9.11
CA ALA A 773 -20.56 -31.74 9.70
C ALA A 773 -19.87 -31.49 11.04
N LYS A 774 -19.91 -32.46 11.95
CA LYS A 774 -19.17 -32.40 13.23
C LYS A 774 -17.65 -32.39 13.04
N ALA A 775 -17.13 -33.15 12.08
CA ALA A 775 -15.69 -33.24 11.81
C ALA A 775 -15.10 -31.95 11.21
N PHE A 776 -15.91 -31.15 10.50
CA PHE A 776 -15.44 -29.97 9.77
C PHE A 776 -15.50 -28.66 10.55
N GLY A 777 -16.18 -28.59 11.70
CA GLY A 777 -16.22 -27.45 12.65
C GLY A 777 -16.53 -26.08 12.03
N MET A 778 -17.83 -25.79 11.94
CA MET A 778 -18.32 -24.49 11.47
C MET A 778 -18.08 -23.40 12.50
N ALA A 779 -17.99 -22.14 12.05
CA ALA A 779 -17.96 -21.03 12.98
C ALA A 779 -19.30 -20.86 13.69
N GLU A 780 -19.24 -20.50 14.96
CA GLU A 780 -20.39 -20.22 15.80
C GLU A 780 -20.34 -18.76 16.26
N CYS A 781 -21.49 -18.08 16.20
CA CYS A 781 -21.66 -16.81 16.90
C CYS A 781 -22.24 -17.11 18.28
N HIS A 782 -21.59 -16.62 19.33
CA HIS A 782 -22.07 -16.84 20.71
C HIS A 782 -22.86 -15.65 21.24
N GLY A 783 -23.02 -14.59 20.48
CA GLY A 783 -23.79 -13.42 20.87
C GLY A 783 -23.45 -12.22 20.01
N MET A 784 -24.45 -11.37 19.78
CA MET A 784 -24.32 -10.14 19.01
C MET A 784 -25.12 -9.04 19.70
N ILE A 785 -24.48 -7.89 19.91
CA ILE A 785 -25.15 -6.68 20.41
C ILE A 785 -25.23 -5.61 19.33
N ASN A 786 -26.36 -4.90 19.32
CA ASN A 786 -26.51 -3.61 18.68
C ASN A 786 -26.34 -2.52 19.73
N LEU A 787 -25.21 -1.80 19.69
CA LEU A 787 -24.91 -0.75 20.68
C LEU A 787 -25.78 0.50 20.52
N ALA A 788 -26.48 0.63 19.38
CA ALA A 788 -27.45 1.69 19.15
C ALA A 788 -28.80 1.46 19.83
N GLU A 789 -29.04 0.25 20.34
CA GLU A 789 -30.24 -0.08 21.09
C GLU A 789 -30.07 0.24 22.58
N GLY A 790 -31.19 0.57 23.23
CA GLY A 790 -31.20 0.82 24.67
C GLY A 790 -30.95 -0.47 25.46
N TYR A 791 -30.49 -0.31 26.70
CA TYR A 791 -30.25 -1.40 27.64
C TYR A 791 -31.07 -1.20 28.91
N ASP A 792 -31.34 -2.31 29.60
CA ASP A 792 -31.90 -2.25 30.96
C ASP A 792 -30.77 -1.94 31.94
N GLU A 793 -30.79 -0.73 32.51
CA GLU A 793 -29.79 -0.28 33.49
C GLU A 793 -29.73 -1.18 34.73
N ASN A 794 -30.75 -2.01 34.99
CA ASN A 794 -30.75 -2.95 36.11
C ASN A 794 -30.03 -4.27 35.78
N GLN A 795 -29.74 -4.53 34.50
CA GLN A 795 -29.12 -5.78 34.03
C GLN A 795 -27.61 -5.64 33.78
N VAL A 796 -27.09 -4.41 33.72
CA VAL A 796 -25.66 -4.14 33.50
C VAL A 796 -25.13 -3.12 34.52
N PRO A 797 -23.90 -3.28 35.03
CA PRO A 797 -23.35 -2.35 36.01
C PRO A 797 -22.73 -1.08 35.39
N TRP A 798 -22.90 -0.85 34.08
CA TRP A 798 -22.35 0.27 33.33
C TRP A 798 -23.41 0.94 32.44
N LYS A 799 -23.23 2.24 32.18
CA LYS A 799 -24.09 3.05 31.33
C LYS A 799 -23.34 3.51 30.07
N TRP A 800 -23.96 3.40 28.90
CA TRP A 800 -23.46 3.98 27.65
C TRP A 800 -24.53 4.82 26.94
N ARG A 801 -24.14 5.56 25.89
CA ARG A 801 -25.00 6.44 25.09
C ARG A 801 -25.33 5.79 23.74
N PRO A 802 -26.51 5.16 23.57
CA PRO A 802 -26.86 4.49 22.30
C PRO A 802 -26.84 5.42 21.08
N GLU A 803 -27.08 6.71 21.28
CA GLU A 803 -27.02 7.74 20.24
C GLU A 803 -25.63 7.93 19.61
N LEU A 804 -24.54 7.57 20.32
CA LEU A 804 -23.19 7.59 19.75
C LEU A 804 -22.94 6.42 18.80
N HIS A 805 -23.69 5.34 18.97
CA HIS A 805 -23.51 4.07 18.28
C HIS A 805 -24.41 3.93 17.04
N ARG A 806 -25.01 5.04 16.61
CA ARG A 806 -25.77 5.15 15.36
C ARG A 806 -25.36 6.40 14.60
N THR A 807 -25.41 6.33 13.27
CA THR A 807 -25.09 7.49 12.42
C THR A 807 -26.18 8.55 12.51
N SER A 808 -25.76 9.82 12.48
CA SER A 808 -26.61 10.96 12.83
C SER A 808 -27.22 11.64 11.59
N ASP A 809 -28.50 11.36 11.33
CA ASP A 809 -29.42 11.99 10.35
C ASP A 809 -28.82 12.53 9.03
N GLY A 810 -28.89 11.72 7.97
CA GLY A 810 -28.92 12.20 6.59
C GLY A 810 -30.36 12.16 6.08
N ALA A 811 -30.86 13.24 5.48
CA ALA A 811 -32.23 13.32 4.97
C ALA A 811 -32.49 12.26 3.87
N SER A 812 -32.95 11.05 4.24
CA SER A 812 -33.82 10.11 3.50
C SER A 812 -33.72 8.67 4.06
N SER A 813 -34.88 8.16 4.50
CA SER A 813 -35.24 6.80 4.94
C SER A 813 -34.36 6.16 6.03
N GLU A 814 -35.00 5.71 7.12
CA GLU A 814 -34.45 4.91 8.23
C GLU A 814 -33.57 3.73 7.74
N ASP A 815 -33.76 3.28 6.50
CA ASP A 815 -33.03 2.19 5.85
C ASP A 815 -31.51 2.41 5.72
N ASN A 816 -31.04 3.62 5.41
CA ASN A 816 -29.63 3.86 5.04
C ASN A 816 -28.67 4.18 6.20
N GLY A 817 -29.17 4.28 7.44
CA GLY A 817 -28.33 4.52 8.61
C GLY A 817 -27.39 3.34 8.88
N ARG A 818 -26.28 3.57 9.60
CA ARG A 818 -25.47 2.48 10.16
C ARG A 818 -25.55 2.46 11.69
N TYR A 819 -25.51 1.26 12.25
CA TYR A 819 -25.44 1.02 13.69
C TYR A 819 -24.23 0.18 14.05
N HIS A 820 -23.67 0.44 15.23
CA HIS A 820 -22.47 -0.19 15.73
C HIS A 820 -22.82 -1.52 16.39
N THR A 821 -22.24 -2.62 15.90
CA THR A 821 -22.49 -3.98 16.38
C THR A 821 -21.21 -4.66 16.83
N ARG A 822 -21.33 -5.54 17.83
CA ARG A 822 -20.26 -6.47 18.22
C ARG A 822 -20.76 -7.90 18.25
N ALA A 823 -20.04 -8.79 17.57
CA ALA A 823 -20.32 -10.22 17.58
C ALA A 823 -19.14 -11.00 18.19
N LEU A 824 -19.43 -11.95 19.07
CA LEU A 824 -18.46 -12.93 19.58
C LEU A 824 -18.52 -14.19 18.72
N ILE A 825 -17.41 -14.56 18.12
CA ILE A 825 -17.32 -15.68 17.17
C ILE A 825 -16.23 -16.64 17.60
N THR A 826 -16.48 -17.94 17.48
CA THR A 826 -15.44 -18.98 17.53
C THR A 826 -15.46 -19.85 16.26
N PRO A 827 -14.33 -20.49 15.90
CA PRO A 827 -13.00 -20.32 16.49
C PRO A 827 -12.33 -19.00 16.08
N VAL A 828 -11.16 -18.70 16.68
CA VAL A 828 -10.35 -17.53 16.31
C VAL A 828 -9.54 -17.84 15.06
N GLY A 829 -9.67 -16.97 14.06
CA GLY A 829 -9.12 -17.22 12.72
C GLY A 829 -7.69 -16.74 12.49
N CYS A 830 -7.00 -17.47 11.62
CA CYS A 830 -5.78 -17.12 10.94
C CYS A 830 -6.08 -16.93 9.43
N PRO A 831 -5.57 -15.89 8.76
CA PRO A 831 -5.86 -15.63 7.35
C PRO A 831 -5.51 -16.80 6.42
N LEU A 832 -6.31 -17.01 5.36
CA LEU A 832 -6.13 -18.11 4.40
C LEU A 832 -4.73 -18.16 3.79
N ASN A 833 -4.07 -17.01 3.60
CA ASN A 833 -2.71 -16.92 3.03
C ASN A 833 -1.58 -17.49 3.92
N LYS A 834 -1.90 -17.94 5.14
CA LYS A 834 -0.98 -18.63 6.05
C LYS A 834 -1.01 -20.15 5.92
N PHE A 835 -1.66 -20.69 4.88
CA PHE A 835 -1.75 -22.13 4.65
C PHE A 835 -0.35 -22.82 4.67
N PRO A 836 -0.17 -23.95 5.37
CA PRO A 836 1.15 -24.58 5.52
C PRO A 836 1.62 -25.36 4.29
N SER A 837 0.68 -25.85 3.46
CA SER A 837 0.93 -26.64 2.25
C SER A 837 -0.18 -26.44 1.23
N THR A 838 0.09 -26.70 -0.06
CA THR A 838 -0.97 -26.60 -1.08
C THR A 838 -2.04 -27.67 -0.86
N LYS A 839 -1.67 -28.82 -0.29
CA LYS A 839 -2.60 -29.84 0.20
C LYS A 839 -3.52 -29.31 1.32
N ALA A 840 -2.98 -28.59 2.31
CA ALA A 840 -3.77 -27.99 3.37
C ALA A 840 -4.72 -26.91 2.84
N LEU A 841 -4.28 -26.09 1.87
CA LEU A 841 -5.17 -25.16 1.17
C LEU A 841 -6.32 -25.91 0.47
N CYS A 842 -6.02 -26.98 -0.27
CA CYS A 842 -7.05 -27.77 -0.95
C CYS A 842 -8.02 -28.43 0.04
N LYS A 843 -7.52 -29.02 1.13
CA LYS A 843 -8.39 -29.57 2.19
C LYS A 843 -9.26 -28.47 2.81
N GLY A 844 -8.70 -27.28 3.03
CA GLY A 844 -9.44 -26.11 3.48
C GLY A 844 -10.56 -25.72 2.51
N ILE A 845 -10.29 -25.62 1.20
CA ILE A 845 -11.33 -25.29 0.20
C ILE A 845 -12.41 -26.38 0.12
N GLN A 846 -12.03 -27.66 0.26
CA GLN A 846 -12.97 -28.77 0.38
C GLN A 846 -13.90 -28.56 1.58
N THR A 847 -13.33 -28.27 2.75
CA THR A 847 -14.08 -27.96 3.96
C THR A 847 -15.01 -26.77 3.75
N ALA A 848 -14.54 -25.69 3.12
CA ALA A 848 -15.36 -24.51 2.82
C ALA A 848 -16.55 -24.85 1.91
N CYS A 849 -16.34 -25.70 0.90
CA CYS A 849 -17.42 -26.15 0.01
C CYS A 849 -18.47 -26.95 0.78
N PHE A 850 -18.03 -27.86 1.65
CA PHE A 850 -18.92 -28.64 2.50
C PHE A 850 -19.69 -27.75 3.50
N GLN A 851 -19.02 -26.83 4.18
CA GLN A 851 -19.67 -25.88 5.09
C GLN A 851 -20.68 -24.98 4.36
N HIS A 852 -20.38 -24.55 3.14
CA HIS A 852 -21.32 -23.85 2.28
C HIS A 852 -22.52 -24.73 1.87
N GLN A 853 -22.33 -26.03 1.65
CA GLN A 853 -23.43 -26.98 1.40
C GLN A 853 -24.38 -27.08 2.59
N VAL A 854 -23.82 -27.23 3.80
CA VAL A 854 -24.59 -27.26 5.04
C VAL A 854 -25.39 -25.97 5.20
N ALA A 855 -24.76 -24.81 4.99
CA ALA A 855 -25.46 -23.52 5.05
C ALA A 855 -26.58 -23.41 4.01
N TYR A 856 -26.34 -23.85 2.77
CA TYR A 856 -27.36 -23.84 1.71
C TYR A 856 -28.58 -24.68 2.08
N HIS A 857 -28.38 -25.87 2.64
CA HIS A 857 -29.48 -26.71 3.13
C HIS A 857 -30.17 -26.17 4.38
N ALA A 858 -29.46 -25.40 5.20
CA ALA A 858 -30.05 -24.60 6.28
C ALA A 858 -30.87 -23.40 5.75
N GLY A 859 -30.91 -23.18 4.44
CA GLY A 859 -31.61 -22.08 3.81
C GLY A 859 -30.81 -20.79 3.70
N VAL A 860 -29.49 -20.83 3.92
CA VAL A 860 -28.60 -19.66 3.91
C VAL A 860 -27.63 -19.71 2.73
N GLN A 861 -27.59 -18.65 1.93
CA GLN A 861 -26.67 -18.49 0.81
C GLN A 861 -25.67 -17.36 1.07
N HIS A 862 -24.37 -17.60 0.91
CA HIS A 862 -23.33 -16.66 1.36
C HIS A 862 -23.26 -15.36 0.54
N CYS A 863 -23.32 -15.44 -0.80
CA CYS A 863 -23.32 -14.31 -1.73
C CYS A 863 -22.08 -13.39 -1.78
N ASP A 864 -21.01 -13.68 -1.03
CA ASP A 864 -19.77 -12.87 -0.98
C ASP A 864 -18.56 -13.68 -0.51
N LEU A 865 -18.43 -14.94 -0.94
CA LEU A 865 -17.23 -15.73 -0.62
C LEU A 865 -15.98 -15.04 -1.19
N ASN A 866 -15.01 -14.78 -0.31
CA ASN A 866 -13.74 -14.13 -0.63
C ASN A 866 -12.63 -14.64 0.31
N GLU A 867 -11.37 -14.28 0.04
CA GLU A 867 -10.24 -14.77 0.83
C GLU A 867 -10.28 -14.43 2.32
N GLY A 868 -10.95 -13.33 2.70
CA GLY A 868 -11.09 -12.89 4.09
C GLY A 868 -12.19 -13.64 4.86
N ASN A 869 -13.05 -14.36 4.16
CA ASN A 869 -14.16 -15.11 4.74
C ASN A 869 -13.82 -16.58 5.00
N LEU A 870 -12.67 -17.05 4.53
CA LEU A 870 -12.15 -18.40 4.77
C LEU A 870 -10.96 -18.29 5.71
N MET A 871 -11.06 -18.89 6.89
CA MET A 871 -10.01 -18.77 7.92
C MET A 871 -9.62 -20.13 8.47
N PHE A 872 -8.34 -20.29 8.81
CA PHE A 872 -7.89 -21.44 9.58
C PHE A 872 -8.06 -21.19 11.07
N ASP A 873 -8.43 -22.20 11.86
CA ASP A 873 -8.37 -22.11 13.32
C ASP A 873 -6.91 -21.98 13.76
N GLU A 874 -6.60 -20.88 14.44
CA GLU A 874 -5.26 -20.59 14.95
C GLU A 874 -4.68 -21.73 15.79
N LYS A 875 -5.52 -22.46 16.54
CA LYS A 875 -5.09 -23.56 17.42
C LYS A 875 -4.67 -24.80 16.64
N THR A 876 -5.15 -24.95 15.42
CA THR A 876 -4.90 -26.13 14.56
C THR A 876 -3.82 -25.89 13.51
N MET A 877 -3.23 -24.69 13.47
CA MET A 877 -2.20 -24.33 12.49
C MET A 877 -0.96 -25.22 12.51
N THR A 878 -0.71 -25.94 13.62
CA THR A 878 0.39 -26.89 13.77
C THR A 878 0.04 -28.31 13.33
N TRP A 879 -1.24 -28.59 13.04
CA TRP A 879 -1.69 -29.89 12.56
C TRP A 879 -1.26 -30.08 11.10
N GLU A 880 -1.18 -31.33 10.65
CA GLU A 880 -0.88 -31.64 9.24
C GLU A 880 -1.92 -31.00 8.30
N PHE A 881 -3.19 -30.99 8.73
CA PHE A 881 -4.30 -30.33 8.07
C PHE A 881 -5.01 -29.40 9.08
N PRO A 882 -4.65 -28.11 9.10
CA PRO A 882 -5.36 -27.13 9.92
C PRO A 882 -6.84 -27.08 9.55
N GLN A 883 -7.68 -26.93 10.58
CA GLN A 883 -9.12 -26.83 10.41
C GLN A 883 -9.47 -25.47 9.78
N LEU A 884 -10.27 -25.48 8.72
CA LEU A 884 -10.78 -24.28 8.07
C LEU A 884 -12.25 -24.08 8.43
N PHE A 885 -12.67 -22.84 8.59
CA PHE A 885 -14.06 -22.45 8.79
C PHE A 885 -14.43 -21.22 7.97
N VAL A 886 -15.73 -21.09 7.65
CA VAL A 886 -16.31 -19.98 6.87
C VAL A 886 -16.99 -18.98 7.80
N ILE A 887 -16.72 -17.69 7.60
CA ILE A 887 -17.33 -16.55 8.29
C ILE A 887 -17.87 -15.52 7.30
N GLY A 888 -18.38 -14.38 7.78
CA GLY A 888 -18.68 -13.22 6.94
C GLY A 888 -20.07 -13.26 6.32
N TRP A 889 -21.06 -13.69 7.10
CA TRP A 889 -22.45 -13.88 6.65
C TRP A 889 -23.25 -12.56 6.55
N ASP A 890 -22.62 -11.40 6.72
CA ASP A 890 -23.26 -10.06 6.68
C ASP A 890 -23.90 -9.72 5.33
N TYR A 891 -23.47 -10.39 4.27
CA TYR A 891 -23.99 -10.24 2.90
C TYR A 891 -24.89 -11.41 2.47
N ALA A 892 -25.04 -12.42 3.33
CA ALA A 892 -25.82 -13.61 3.04
C ALA A 892 -27.30 -13.30 2.84
N GLU A 893 -27.95 -14.15 2.07
CA GLU A 893 -29.38 -14.07 1.75
C GLU A 893 -30.02 -15.42 2.04
N PHE A 894 -31.33 -15.42 2.33
CA PHE A 894 -32.06 -16.67 2.43
C PHE A 894 -32.26 -17.26 1.03
N VAL A 895 -32.12 -18.58 0.94
CA VAL A 895 -32.35 -19.33 -0.28
C VAL A 895 -33.84 -19.26 -0.65
N ASP A 896 -34.12 -18.90 -1.89
CA ASP A 896 -35.43 -18.98 -2.52
C ASP A 896 -35.27 -19.75 -3.85
N GLY A 897 -35.48 -21.07 -3.77
CA GLY A 897 -35.28 -21.99 -4.90
C GLY A 897 -34.97 -23.44 -4.48
N ASP A 898 -34.98 -24.36 -5.44
CA ASP A 898 -34.64 -25.79 -5.26
C ASP A 898 -35.43 -26.53 -4.15
N GLY A 899 -36.66 -26.07 -3.87
CA GLY A 899 -37.50 -26.63 -2.82
C GLY A 899 -37.15 -26.16 -1.40
N ILE A 900 -36.22 -25.21 -1.28
CA ILE A 900 -35.82 -24.57 -0.02
C ILE A 900 -36.40 -23.15 0.01
N ASP A 901 -37.13 -22.84 1.07
CA ASP A 901 -37.56 -21.50 1.44
C ASP A 901 -36.89 -21.14 2.76
N GLY A 902 -35.71 -20.53 2.67
CA GLY A 902 -34.88 -20.21 3.83
C GLY A 902 -35.55 -19.22 4.76
N ALA A 903 -36.34 -18.28 4.23
CA ALA A 903 -37.06 -17.31 5.03
C ALA A 903 -38.18 -17.98 5.85
N ALA A 904 -38.93 -18.91 5.23
CA ALA A 904 -39.94 -19.69 5.94
C ALA A 904 -39.32 -20.64 6.98
N LEU A 905 -38.19 -21.28 6.66
CA LEU A 905 -37.45 -22.13 7.60
C LEU A 905 -36.98 -21.32 8.82
N PHE A 906 -36.40 -20.13 8.58
CA PHE A 906 -36.00 -19.25 9.66
C PHE A 906 -37.19 -18.82 10.52
N GLN A 907 -38.30 -18.42 9.89
CA GLN A 907 -39.52 -18.04 10.60
C GLN A 907 -40.10 -19.17 11.46
N GLN A 908 -40.02 -20.41 10.96
CA GLN A 908 -40.45 -21.59 11.70
C GLN A 908 -39.61 -21.82 12.96
N ASN A 909 -38.29 -21.66 12.85
CA ASN A 909 -37.35 -21.91 13.95
C ASN A 909 -37.29 -20.73 14.94
N PHE A 910 -37.47 -19.50 14.48
CA PHE A 910 -37.34 -18.27 15.27
C PHE A 910 -38.54 -17.32 15.09
N PRO A 911 -39.76 -17.72 15.51
CA PRO A 911 -40.97 -16.93 15.30
C PRO A 911 -40.89 -15.53 15.94
N GLU A 912 -40.23 -15.41 17.10
CA GLU A 912 -40.07 -14.14 17.84
C GLU A 912 -39.16 -13.12 17.14
N ARG A 913 -38.30 -13.55 16.18
CA ARG A 913 -37.29 -12.69 15.52
C ARG A 913 -37.71 -12.17 14.14
N THR A 914 -38.98 -12.38 13.77
CA THR A 914 -39.52 -11.96 12.47
C THR A 914 -40.08 -10.54 12.42
N ALA A 915 -40.18 -9.85 13.57
CA ALA A 915 -40.80 -8.52 13.69
C ALA A 915 -39.84 -7.32 13.52
N SER A 916 -38.58 -7.53 13.15
CA SER A 916 -37.68 -6.42 12.81
C SER A 916 -38.01 -5.91 11.40
N ASN A 917 -38.11 -4.59 11.24
CA ASN A 917 -38.44 -3.85 10.01
C ASN A 917 -37.40 -4.00 8.87
N VAL A 918 -36.76 -5.16 8.76
CA VAL A 918 -35.70 -5.48 7.83
C VAL A 918 -36.33 -6.24 6.65
N VAL A 919 -36.15 -5.71 5.44
CA VAL A 919 -36.72 -6.28 4.22
C VAL A 919 -36.24 -7.73 4.05
N VAL A 920 -37.16 -8.69 4.16
CA VAL A 920 -36.90 -10.15 4.04
C VAL A 920 -36.28 -10.50 2.70
N ASN A 921 -36.65 -9.77 1.65
CA ASN A 921 -36.11 -9.90 0.30
C ASN A 921 -35.58 -8.56 -0.17
N LYS A 922 -34.26 -8.40 -0.22
CA LYS A 922 -33.62 -7.36 -1.01
C LYS A 922 -34.33 -7.25 -2.37
N GLU A 923 -34.56 -6.03 -2.85
CA GLU A 923 -34.32 -5.81 -4.28
C GLU A 923 -32.87 -6.26 -4.47
N PRO A 924 -32.60 -7.41 -5.13
CA PRO A 924 -31.31 -8.09 -5.07
C PRO A 924 -30.25 -7.03 -5.24
N THR A 925 -29.39 -6.82 -4.24
CA THR A 925 -28.31 -5.83 -4.32
C THR A 925 -27.53 -6.22 -5.56
N ARG A 926 -27.75 -5.51 -6.68
CA ARG A 926 -27.78 -6.12 -8.04
C ARG A 926 -26.43 -6.68 -8.48
N PHE A 927 -25.37 -6.44 -7.69
CA PHE A 927 -23.96 -6.79 -7.93
C PHE A 927 -23.18 -7.08 -6.62
N THR A 928 -23.68 -7.93 -5.72
CA THR A 928 -22.91 -8.41 -4.55
C THR A 928 -21.76 -9.32 -4.95
N GLY A 929 -20.69 -9.31 -4.14
CA GLY A 929 -19.49 -10.10 -4.34
C GLY A 929 -18.23 -9.25 -4.48
N THR A 930 -17.12 -9.79 -3.98
CA THR A 930 -15.80 -9.20 -4.11
C THR A 930 -15.25 -9.42 -5.53
N LEU A 931 -14.94 -8.34 -6.26
CA LEU A 931 -14.65 -8.35 -7.71
C LEU A 931 -13.70 -9.47 -8.18
N PRO A 932 -12.53 -9.70 -7.54
CA PRO A 932 -11.65 -10.82 -7.90
C PRO A 932 -12.30 -12.20 -7.80
N PHE A 933 -13.24 -12.43 -6.88
CA PHE A 933 -13.82 -13.75 -6.59
C PHE A 933 -15.21 -13.91 -7.18
N MET A 934 -15.81 -12.83 -7.67
CA MET A 934 -17.14 -12.84 -8.28
C MET A 934 -17.20 -13.77 -9.50
N ALA A 935 -18.29 -14.54 -9.60
CA ALA A 935 -18.56 -15.42 -10.73
C ALA A 935 -18.67 -14.64 -12.06
N LEU A 936 -18.30 -15.26 -13.17
CA LEU A 936 -18.29 -14.63 -14.50
C LEU A 936 -19.67 -14.09 -14.93
N GLU A 937 -20.75 -14.80 -14.61
CA GLU A 937 -22.11 -14.32 -14.89
C GLU A 937 -22.44 -13.04 -14.12
N LEU A 938 -22.03 -12.95 -12.85
CA LEU A 938 -22.21 -11.77 -12.01
C LEU A 938 -21.32 -10.59 -12.46
N LEU A 939 -20.08 -10.85 -12.88
CA LEU A 939 -19.19 -9.82 -13.45
C LEU A 939 -19.75 -9.24 -14.76
N ARG A 940 -20.27 -10.09 -15.65
CA ARG A 940 -20.92 -9.64 -16.90
C ARG A 940 -22.22 -8.89 -16.62
N SER A 941 -23.03 -9.40 -15.70
CA SER A 941 -24.23 -8.73 -15.18
C SER A 941 -23.90 -7.31 -14.72
N LYS A 942 -22.81 -7.14 -13.94
CA LYS A 942 -22.30 -5.85 -13.46
C LYS A 942 -21.84 -4.93 -14.59
N ALA A 943 -21.03 -5.44 -15.52
CA ALA A 943 -20.53 -4.67 -16.66
C ALA A 943 -21.66 -4.21 -17.61
N LEU A 944 -22.72 -5.01 -17.77
CA LEU A 944 -23.85 -4.72 -18.65
C LEU A 944 -25.03 -4.05 -17.95
N HIS A 945 -24.94 -3.82 -16.64
CA HIS A 945 -26.03 -3.34 -15.80
C HIS A 945 -27.33 -4.17 -15.92
N THR A 946 -27.20 -5.48 -16.13
CA THR A 946 -28.33 -6.41 -16.25
C THR A 946 -28.44 -7.27 -15.01
N PRO A 947 -29.45 -7.08 -14.14
CA PRO A 947 -29.51 -7.76 -12.85
C PRO A 947 -29.65 -9.29 -12.99
N VAL A 948 -28.82 -10.02 -12.24
CA VAL A 948 -28.86 -11.48 -12.08
C VAL A 948 -28.92 -11.79 -10.59
N ALA A 949 -29.80 -12.72 -10.20
CA ALA A 949 -29.90 -13.16 -8.82
C ALA A 949 -28.67 -14.00 -8.45
N HIS A 950 -28.06 -13.73 -7.30
CA HIS A 950 -27.01 -14.58 -6.76
C HIS A 950 -27.61 -15.96 -6.44
N LYS A 951 -26.89 -17.04 -6.75
CA LYS A 951 -27.31 -18.44 -6.54
C LYS A 951 -26.12 -19.28 -6.11
N ALA A 952 -26.34 -20.47 -5.57
CA ALA A 952 -25.29 -21.34 -5.02
C ALA A 952 -24.13 -21.63 -6.00
N HIS A 953 -24.41 -21.78 -7.29
CA HIS A 953 -23.39 -22.03 -8.31
C HIS A 953 -22.41 -20.85 -8.49
N HIS A 954 -22.82 -19.63 -8.13
CA HIS A 954 -21.95 -18.46 -8.11
C HIS A 954 -20.98 -18.50 -6.92
N ASP A 955 -21.47 -18.86 -5.72
CA ASP A 955 -20.63 -19.05 -4.52
C ASP A 955 -19.62 -20.20 -4.72
N ILE A 956 -20.03 -21.30 -5.35
CA ILE A 956 -19.14 -22.41 -5.69
C ILE A 956 -18.07 -21.98 -6.71
N GLU A 957 -18.43 -21.15 -7.70
CA GLU A 957 -17.46 -20.56 -8.62
C GLU A 957 -16.47 -19.62 -7.90
N SER A 958 -16.92 -18.90 -6.86
CA SER A 958 -16.03 -18.08 -6.04
C SER A 958 -14.96 -18.90 -5.31
N LEU A 959 -15.28 -20.10 -4.83
CA LEU A 959 -14.29 -21.02 -4.22
C LEU A 959 -13.18 -21.40 -5.21
N PHE A 960 -13.52 -21.65 -6.49
CA PHE A 960 -12.53 -21.88 -7.54
C PHE A 960 -11.61 -20.65 -7.71
N TRP A 961 -12.19 -19.46 -7.81
CA TRP A 961 -11.41 -18.23 -7.98
C TRP A 961 -10.51 -17.94 -6.77
N ILE A 962 -10.95 -18.21 -5.54
CA ILE A 962 -10.13 -18.09 -4.33
C ILE A 962 -8.96 -19.08 -4.37
N GLN A 963 -9.19 -20.34 -4.79
CA GLN A 963 -8.12 -21.32 -4.92
C GLN A 963 -7.07 -20.85 -5.95
N ILE A 964 -7.50 -20.42 -7.15
CA ILE A 964 -6.58 -19.91 -8.18
C ILE A 964 -5.82 -18.67 -7.68
N TRP A 965 -6.50 -17.76 -6.98
CA TRP A 965 -5.90 -16.56 -6.38
C TRP A 965 -4.80 -16.90 -5.37
N MET A 966 -5.03 -17.88 -4.51
CA MET A 966 -4.04 -18.34 -3.53
C MET A 966 -2.87 -19.06 -4.20
N LEU A 967 -3.14 -19.97 -5.14
CA LEU A 967 -2.09 -20.74 -5.81
C LEU A 967 -1.19 -19.84 -6.66
N THR A 968 -1.75 -18.89 -7.42
CA THR A 968 -0.97 -17.99 -8.29
C THR A 968 -0.09 -17.01 -7.50
N ARG A 969 -0.44 -16.69 -6.24
CA ARG A 969 0.38 -15.82 -5.37
C ARG A 969 1.40 -16.55 -4.52
N TYR A 970 1.05 -17.72 -4.00
CA TYR A 970 1.77 -18.36 -2.90
C TYR A 970 2.42 -19.70 -3.29
N THR A 971 2.41 -20.07 -4.58
CA THR A 971 3.03 -21.33 -5.08
C THR A 971 3.91 -21.12 -6.31
N ASN A 972 4.78 -22.09 -6.59
CA ASN A 972 5.55 -22.17 -7.84
C ASN A 972 4.73 -22.91 -8.90
N TYR A 973 4.46 -22.27 -10.03
CA TYR A 973 3.84 -22.89 -11.20
C TYR A 973 4.83 -22.88 -12.38
N PHE A 974 4.73 -23.87 -13.26
CA PHE A 974 5.48 -23.86 -14.52
C PHE A 974 4.60 -23.16 -15.55
N ASP A 975 5.06 -22.00 -16.02
CA ASP A 975 4.37 -21.26 -17.06
C ASP A 975 4.65 -21.86 -18.44
N THR A 976 4.10 -23.05 -18.67
CA THR A 976 4.27 -23.81 -19.92
C THR A 976 3.25 -23.41 -20.99
N ILE A 977 2.22 -22.63 -20.66
CA ILE A 977 1.15 -22.31 -21.62
C ILE A 977 1.14 -20.83 -22.04
N TYR A 978 1.53 -19.89 -21.17
CA TYR A 978 1.70 -18.47 -21.56
C TYR A 978 2.87 -17.81 -20.82
N PRO A 979 4.13 -18.08 -21.22
CA PRO A 979 5.35 -17.51 -20.63
C PRO A 979 5.48 -15.96 -20.70
N HIS A 980 4.38 -15.24 -20.94
CA HIS A 980 4.25 -13.79 -21.13
C HIS A 980 3.44 -13.10 -20.04
N TRP A 981 2.86 -13.83 -19.07
CA TRP A 981 1.87 -13.22 -18.15
C TRP A 981 2.49 -12.44 -16.99
N GLY A 982 3.77 -12.64 -16.64
CA GLY A 982 4.57 -11.84 -15.69
C GLY A 982 4.08 -11.86 -14.22
N ASP A 983 2.79 -11.59 -14.03
CA ASP A 983 1.97 -11.74 -12.85
C ASP A 983 0.58 -12.29 -13.30
N PRO A 984 0.42 -13.63 -13.38
CA PRO A 984 -0.82 -14.24 -13.84
C PRO A 984 -2.00 -13.92 -12.93
N CYS A 985 -1.74 -13.57 -11.66
CA CYS A 985 -2.81 -13.15 -10.80
C CYS A 985 -3.38 -11.78 -11.25
N ASN A 986 -2.53 -10.79 -11.46
CA ASN A 986 -3.00 -9.51 -11.98
C ASN A 986 -3.62 -9.65 -13.39
N HIS A 987 -3.12 -10.58 -14.20
CA HIS A 987 -3.73 -10.86 -15.50
C HIS A 987 -5.14 -11.45 -15.38
N ILE A 988 -5.32 -12.51 -14.58
CA ILE A 988 -6.61 -13.20 -14.40
C ILE A 988 -7.64 -12.26 -13.74
N PHE A 989 -7.23 -11.53 -12.71
CA PHE A 989 -8.14 -10.80 -11.83
C PHE A 989 -8.17 -9.28 -12.07
N GLY A 990 -7.37 -8.74 -12.99
CA GLY A 990 -7.29 -7.30 -13.27
C GLY A 990 -8.36 -6.75 -14.20
N SER A 991 -9.15 -7.62 -14.85
CA SER A 991 -10.25 -7.22 -15.75
C SER A 991 -11.57 -7.09 -14.96
N LEU A 992 -12.23 -5.93 -15.11
CA LEU A 992 -13.51 -5.64 -14.45
C LEU A 992 -14.70 -6.40 -15.06
N ASP A 993 -14.56 -6.91 -16.29
CA ASP A 993 -15.58 -7.64 -17.05
C ASP A 993 -15.37 -9.17 -17.05
N GLY A 994 -14.30 -9.67 -16.42
CA GLY A 994 -13.97 -11.09 -16.33
C GLY A 994 -13.44 -11.70 -17.63
N LEU A 995 -12.98 -10.90 -18.60
CA LEU A 995 -12.47 -11.39 -19.88
C LEU A 995 -11.28 -12.35 -19.70
N PHE A 996 -10.30 -12.01 -18.86
CA PHE A 996 -9.13 -12.86 -18.64
C PHE A 996 -9.42 -14.11 -17.81
N LYS A 997 -10.40 -14.05 -16.90
CA LYS A 997 -10.97 -15.23 -16.25
C LYS A 997 -11.55 -16.21 -17.29
N HIS A 998 -12.18 -15.72 -18.36
CA HIS A 998 -12.67 -16.60 -19.42
C HIS A 998 -11.53 -17.30 -20.19
N THR A 999 -10.43 -16.58 -20.45
CA THR A 999 -9.22 -17.13 -21.08
C THR A 999 -8.65 -18.30 -20.27
N ILE A 1000 -8.55 -18.18 -18.94
CA ILE A 1000 -8.00 -19.28 -18.11
C ILE A 1000 -8.92 -20.51 -18.08
N LEU A 1001 -10.24 -20.35 -18.27
CA LEU A 1001 -11.13 -21.50 -18.40
C LEU A 1001 -10.88 -22.32 -19.67
N SER A 1002 -10.18 -21.77 -20.66
CA SER A 1002 -9.82 -22.47 -21.90
C SER A 1002 -8.45 -23.15 -21.81
N VAL A 1003 -7.74 -23.06 -20.67
CA VAL A 1003 -6.32 -23.39 -20.53
C VAL A 1003 -6.02 -24.05 -19.18
N SER A 1004 -5.23 -25.14 -19.15
CA SER A 1004 -4.85 -25.81 -17.89
C SER A 1004 -3.67 -25.12 -17.18
N LEU A 1005 -3.82 -24.74 -15.91
CA LEU A 1005 -2.71 -24.19 -15.13
C LEU A 1005 -1.79 -25.31 -14.63
N MET A 1006 -0.51 -25.33 -15.05
CA MET A 1006 0.47 -26.34 -14.60
C MET A 1006 1.22 -25.91 -13.33
N PHE A 1007 1.05 -26.64 -12.23
CA PHE A 1007 1.75 -26.41 -10.96
C PHE A 1007 3.00 -27.29 -10.88
N SER A 1008 4.13 -26.74 -10.44
CA SER A 1008 5.42 -27.45 -10.53
C SER A 1008 5.49 -28.65 -9.58
N ASN A 1009 5.85 -29.83 -10.11
CA ASN A 1009 6.08 -31.07 -9.35
C ASN A 1009 4.91 -31.55 -8.46
N ASN A 1010 3.66 -31.13 -8.72
CA ASN A 1010 2.48 -31.57 -7.98
C ASN A 1010 1.34 -31.98 -8.93
N THR A 1011 1.38 -33.23 -9.40
CA THR A 1011 0.41 -33.80 -10.35
C THR A 1011 -1.01 -33.84 -9.77
N CYS A 1012 -1.15 -34.17 -8.48
CA CYS A 1012 -2.45 -34.20 -7.81
C CYS A 1012 -3.12 -32.82 -7.79
N LEU A 1013 -2.35 -31.77 -7.47
CA LEU A 1013 -2.85 -30.38 -7.51
C LEU A 1013 -3.24 -29.96 -8.93
N PHE A 1014 -2.45 -30.35 -9.93
CA PHE A 1014 -2.76 -30.08 -11.33
C PHE A 1014 -4.08 -30.72 -11.76
N GLU A 1015 -4.25 -32.02 -11.53
CA GLU A 1015 -5.45 -32.76 -11.93
C GLU A 1015 -6.69 -32.25 -11.20
N LEU A 1016 -6.59 -31.94 -9.91
CA LEU A 1016 -7.66 -31.33 -9.13
C LEU A 1016 -8.09 -29.98 -9.73
N CYS A 1017 -7.14 -29.07 -9.96
CA CYS A 1017 -7.43 -27.75 -10.50
C CYS A 1017 -7.99 -27.82 -11.92
N ASP A 1018 -7.48 -28.73 -12.76
CA ASP A 1018 -7.95 -28.88 -14.15
C ASP A 1018 -9.36 -29.46 -14.22
N GLN A 1019 -9.70 -30.43 -13.36
CA GLN A 1019 -11.06 -30.95 -13.27
C GLN A 1019 -12.03 -29.87 -12.77
N PHE A 1020 -11.69 -29.14 -11.70
CA PHE A 1020 -12.54 -28.06 -11.21
C PHE A 1020 -12.73 -26.96 -12.28
N ARG A 1021 -11.64 -26.54 -12.93
CA ARG A 1021 -11.68 -25.62 -14.09
C ARG A 1021 -12.63 -26.12 -15.18
N ALA A 1022 -12.58 -27.41 -15.53
CA ALA A 1022 -13.43 -27.96 -16.59
C ALA A 1022 -14.93 -27.85 -16.26
N HIS A 1023 -15.32 -28.01 -14.99
CA HIS A 1023 -16.69 -27.79 -14.55
C HIS A 1023 -17.08 -26.30 -14.58
N VAL A 1024 -16.19 -25.41 -14.14
CA VAL A 1024 -16.41 -23.95 -14.24
C VAL A 1024 -16.52 -23.49 -15.71
N ALA A 1025 -15.76 -24.10 -16.62
CA ALA A 1025 -15.82 -23.84 -18.05
C ALA A 1025 -17.14 -24.31 -18.70
N LYS A 1026 -17.71 -25.43 -18.25
CA LYS A 1026 -19.04 -25.89 -18.69
C LYS A 1026 -20.15 -24.90 -18.29
N GLN A 1027 -20.08 -24.37 -17.06
CA GLN A 1027 -20.97 -23.30 -16.61
C GLN A 1027 -20.80 -22.01 -17.43
N ASN A 1028 -19.57 -21.74 -17.90
CA ASN A 1028 -19.18 -20.51 -18.59
C ASN A 1028 -18.70 -20.75 -20.03
N PRO A 1029 -19.56 -21.22 -20.95
CA PRO A 1029 -19.15 -21.56 -22.31
C PRO A 1029 -18.54 -20.36 -23.03
N PRO A 1030 -17.59 -20.59 -23.96
CA PRO A 1030 -16.96 -19.52 -24.72
C PRO A 1030 -17.99 -18.71 -25.52
N PRO A 1031 -17.81 -17.38 -25.62
CA PRO A 1031 -18.59 -16.57 -26.53
C PRO A 1031 -18.43 -17.14 -27.94
N ALA A 1032 -19.54 -17.43 -28.64
CA ALA A 1032 -19.48 -17.90 -30.02
C ALA A 1032 -18.63 -16.93 -30.85
N SER A 1033 -17.71 -17.45 -31.67
CA SER A 1033 -16.62 -16.74 -32.36
C SER A 1033 -17.04 -15.73 -33.43
N ASN A 1034 -18.28 -15.23 -33.42
CA ASN A 1034 -18.79 -14.17 -34.27
C ASN A 1034 -19.84 -13.34 -33.52
N ILE A 1035 -19.44 -12.31 -32.77
CA ILE A 1035 -20.37 -11.26 -32.31
C ILE A 1035 -19.73 -9.89 -32.53
N THR A 1036 -19.90 -9.39 -33.76
CA THR A 1036 -20.24 -7.99 -33.96
C THR A 1036 -21.46 -7.68 -33.08
N LEU A 1037 -21.43 -6.54 -32.38
CA LEU A 1037 -22.56 -5.87 -31.71
C LEU A 1037 -23.92 -6.48 -32.08
N LEU A 1038 -24.50 -7.30 -31.20
CA LEU A 1038 -25.91 -7.62 -31.26
C LEU A 1038 -26.65 -7.10 -30.02
N PRO A 1039 -27.76 -6.39 -30.21
CA PRO A 1039 -28.55 -5.82 -29.13
C PRO A 1039 -29.37 -6.89 -28.41
N GLN A 1040 -29.56 -6.65 -27.11
CA GLN A 1040 -30.57 -7.16 -26.18
C GLN A 1040 -31.35 -8.47 -26.49
N ARG A 1041 -31.46 -9.27 -25.41
CA ARG A 1041 -32.53 -10.24 -25.08
C ARG A 1041 -32.57 -11.52 -25.92
N SER A 1042 -31.88 -12.55 -25.42
CA SER A 1042 -32.51 -13.86 -25.32
C SER A 1042 -32.14 -14.51 -23.98
N LYS A 1043 -33.16 -14.95 -23.25
CA LYS A 1043 -33.02 -15.79 -22.05
C LYS A 1043 -32.48 -17.15 -22.51
N PHE A 1044 -31.15 -17.33 -22.53
CA PHE A 1044 -30.60 -18.68 -22.55
C PHE A 1044 -30.94 -19.35 -21.22
N LYS A 1045 -32.00 -20.15 -21.19
CA LYS A 1045 -32.24 -21.08 -20.08
C LYS A 1045 -31.16 -22.16 -20.16
N ARG A 1046 -30.11 -22.01 -19.35
CA ARG A 1046 -29.13 -23.08 -19.11
C ARG A 1046 -29.83 -24.25 -18.41
N SER A 1047 -29.45 -25.47 -18.75
CA SER A 1047 -29.98 -26.64 -18.06
C SER A 1047 -29.34 -26.77 -16.66
N SER A 1048 -30.07 -27.28 -15.67
CA SER A 1048 -29.52 -27.49 -14.31
C SER A 1048 -28.33 -28.45 -14.29
N ALA A 1049 -28.21 -29.32 -15.30
CA ALA A 1049 -27.10 -30.27 -15.44
C ALA A 1049 -25.75 -29.60 -15.80
N GLU A 1050 -25.74 -28.34 -16.23
CA GLU A 1050 -24.54 -27.60 -16.62
C GLU A 1050 -24.04 -26.62 -15.54
N LEU A 1051 -24.78 -26.46 -14.43
CA LEU A 1051 -24.40 -25.60 -13.32
C LEU A 1051 -23.49 -26.33 -12.33
N LEU A 1052 -22.60 -25.57 -11.66
CA LEU A 1052 -21.81 -26.07 -10.54
C LEU A 1052 -22.72 -26.42 -9.37
N VAL A 1053 -22.54 -27.62 -8.82
CA VAL A 1053 -23.19 -28.10 -7.59
C VAL A 1053 -22.14 -28.67 -6.65
N HIS A 1054 -22.41 -28.66 -5.34
CA HIS A 1054 -21.44 -29.08 -4.31
C HIS A 1054 -20.87 -30.47 -4.56
N PHE A 1055 -21.71 -31.41 -5.00
CA PHE A 1055 -21.34 -32.79 -5.31
C PHE A 1055 -20.15 -32.89 -6.28
N PHE A 1056 -20.09 -32.07 -7.34
CA PHE A 1056 -18.96 -32.12 -8.27
C PHE A 1056 -17.65 -31.71 -7.62
N VAL A 1057 -17.68 -30.70 -6.74
CA VAL A 1057 -16.48 -30.24 -6.05
C VAL A 1057 -16.04 -31.26 -5.01
N GLU A 1058 -16.98 -31.82 -4.25
CA GLU A 1058 -16.68 -32.87 -3.28
C GLU A 1058 -16.02 -34.09 -3.94
N ASP A 1059 -16.58 -34.61 -5.04
CA ASP A 1059 -16.03 -35.74 -5.79
C ASP A 1059 -14.60 -35.47 -6.29
N ILE A 1060 -14.35 -34.28 -6.86
CA ILE A 1060 -13.02 -33.90 -7.36
C ILE A 1060 -12.00 -33.87 -6.21
N TYR A 1061 -12.37 -33.31 -5.06
CA TYR A 1061 -11.44 -33.19 -3.94
C TYR A 1061 -11.25 -34.53 -3.22
N ASP A 1062 -12.29 -35.34 -3.03
CA ASP A 1062 -12.19 -36.69 -2.46
C ASP A 1062 -11.31 -37.60 -3.33
N LEU A 1063 -11.37 -37.45 -4.66
CA LEU A 1063 -10.54 -38.21 -5.60
C LEU A 1063 -9.04 -37.88 -5.48
N HIS A 1064 -8.69 -36.61 -5.22
CA HIS A 1064 -7.31 -36.12 -5.35
C HIS A 1064 -6.60 -35.82 -4.03
N VAL A 1065 -7.30 -35.26 -3.04
CA VAL A 1065 -6.69 -34.80 -1.79
C VAL A 1065 -6.24 -35.96 -0.91
N ASP A 1066 -7.01 -37.04 -0.82
CA ASP A 1066 -6.71 -38.17 0.07
C ASP A 1066 -5.77 -39.22 -0.58
N THR A 1067 -5.20 -38.92 -1.75
CA THR A 1067 -4.23 -39.78 -2.43
C THR A 1067 -2.82 -39.71 -1.80
N ALA A 1068 -2.07 -40.81 -1.88
CA ALA A 1068 -0.71 -40.91 -1.34
C ALA A 1068 0.37 -40.22 -2.23
N ASN A 1069 -0.02 -39.60 -3.34
CA ASN A 1069 0.89 -39.13 -4.40
C ASN A 1069 1.27 -37.65 -4.32
N TRP A 1070 0.91 -36.96 -3.23
CA TRP A 1070 1.32 -35.57 -3.00
C TRP A 1070 2.84 -35.50 -2.75
N PRO A 1071 3.55 -34.49 -3.30
CA PRO A 1071 5.01 -34.42 -3.21
C PRO A 1071 5.51 -34.17 -1.78
N ILE A 1072 6.61 -34.83 -1.42
CA ILE A 1072 7.31 -34.57 -0.15
C ILE A 1072 7.90 -33.16 -0.20
N GLY A 1073 7.50 -32.29 0.73
CA GLY A 1073 7.92 -30.89 0.74
C GLY A 1073 7.03 -29.96 -0.09
N ASP A 1074 5.74 -30.29 -0.22
CA ASP A 1074 4.65 -29.42 -0.68
C ASP A 1074 4.49 -28.18 0.23
N CYS A 1075 5.49 -27.31 0.23
CA CYS A 1075 5.56 -26.19 1.16
C CYS A 1075 4.98 -24.94 0.48
N ALA A 1076 4.06 -24.25 1.15
CA ALA A 1076 3.60 -22.94 0.72
C ALA A 1076 4.78 -21.95 0.70
N SER A 1077 4.81 -21.05 -0.29
CA SER A 1077 5.74 -19.93 -0.23
C SER A 1077 5.13 -18.85 0.67
N THR A 1078 5.35 -18.93 1.98
CA THR A 1078 4.90 -17.87 2.88
C THR A 1078 5.66 -16.59 2.55
N PHE A 1079 4.94 -15.47 2.37
CA PHE A 1079 5.54 -14.15 2.39
C PHE A 1079 6.10 -13.90 3.80
N GLY A 1080 7.42 -13.97 3.94
CA GLY A 1080 8.11 -13.28 5.03
C GLY A 1080 8.08 -11.78 4.77
N SER A 1081 8.29 -10.97 5.81
CA SER A 1081 8.38 -9.49 5.77
C SER A 1081 9.59 -8.95 4.97
N GLY A 1082 10.19 -9.76 4.10
CA GLY A 1082 11.12 -9.40 3.03
C GLY A 1082 10.93 -10.42 1.91
N GLN A 1083 11.17 -10.05 0.64
CA GLN A 1083 10.87 -10.85 -0.56
C GLN A 1083 11.57 -12.24 -0.68
N HIS A 1084 12.10 -12.82 0.40
CA HIS A 1084 12.47 -14.22 0.43
C HIS A 1084 11.24 -15.10 0.65
N ARG A 1085 10.94 -15.96 -0.33
CA ARG A 1085 10.13 -17.16 -0.13
C ARG A 1085 10.88 -18.07 0.84
N VAL A 1086 10.60 -17.95 2.13
CA VAL A 1086 11.12 -18.90 3.12
C VAL A 1086 10.29 -20.17 2.97
N ARG A 1087 10.94 -21.28 2.63
CA ARG A 1087 10.34 -22.61 2.77
C ARG A 1087 10.11 -22.84 4.26
N VAL A 1088 8.86 -22.90 4.68
CA VAL A 1088 8.51 -23.53 5.96
C VAL A 1088 7.96 -24.90 5.59
N CYS A 1089 8.74 -25.94 5.87
CA CYS A 1089 8.29 -27.31 5.66
C CYS A 1089 7.82 -27.92 6.98
N PRO A 1090 6.82 -28.83 6.97
CA PRO A 1090 6.27 -29.43 8.19
C PRO A 1090 7.34 -30.08 9.10
N THR A 1091 8.45 -30.53 8.50
CA THR A 1091 9.57 -31.16 9.21
C THR A 1091 10.41 -30.21 10.07
N ASP A 1092 10.35 -28.90 9.82
CA ASP A 1092 11.12 -27.92 10.59
C ASP A 1092 10.40 -27.49 11.88
N VAL A 1093 9.06 -27.59 11.90
CA VAL A 1093 8.24 -27.37 13.11
C VAL A 1093 8.40 -28.53 14.09
N HIS A 1094 8.51 -29.77 13.59
CA HIS A 1094 8.68 -30.95 14.43
C HIS A 1094 10.02 -30.98 15.19
N LYS A 1095 11.08 -30.36 14.66
CA LYS A 1095 12.41 -30.33 15.30
C LYS A 1095 12.58 -29.21 16.32
N SER A 1096 11.89 -28.07 16.19
CA SER A 1096 12.03 -26.97 17.15
C SER A 1096 11.36 -27.29 18.49
N VAL A 1097 10.25 -28.02 18.48
CA VAL A 1097 9.50 -28.39 19.69
C VAL A 1097 10.21 -29.48 20.50
N THR A 1098 10.89 -30.44 19.85
CA THR A 1098 11.60 -31.52 20.56
C THR A 1098 13.00 -31.14 21.04
N SER A 1099 13.58 -30.03 20.58
CA SER A 1099 14.99 -29.67 20.87
C SER A 1099 15.17 -28.52 21.87
N GLY A 1100 14.09 -27.85 22.31
CA GLY A 1100 14.17 -26.78 23.31
C GLY A 1100 15.02 -25.57 22.88
N GLN A 1101 15.34 -25.43 21.58
CA GLN A 1101 16.02 -24.25 21.07
C GLN A 1101 15.01 -23.25 20.49
N PRO A 1102 15.12 -21.95 20.80
CA PRO A 1102 14.25 -20.94 20.21
C PRO A 1102 14.55 -20.83 18.71
N SER A 1103 13.56 -21.10 17.86
CA SER A 1103 13.69 -20.79 16.44
C SER A 1103 13.62 -19.27 16.27
N LYS A 1104 14.71 -18.69 15.75
CA LYS A 1104 14.83 -17.24 15.47
C LYS A 1104 13.90 -16.75 14.33
N SER A 1105 13.00 -17.58 13.81
CA SER A 1105 12.21 -17.30 12.61
C SER A 1105 10.73 -16.97 12.89
N LEU A 1106 10.31 -16.91 14.15
CA LEU A 1106 8.91 -16.65 14.55
C LEU A 1106 8.71 -15.29 15.25
N ALA A 1107 9.75 -14.46 15.32
CA ALA A 1107 9.67 -13.09 15.82
C ALA A 1107 10.10 -12.12 14.71
N LEU A 1108 9.20 -11.88 13.75
CA LEU A 1108 9.25 -10.75 12.80
C LEU A 1108 7.87 -10.51 12.17
#